data_AF-A0A124F606-F1
#
_entry.id   AF-A0A124F606-F1
#
_cell.length_a   1.000
_cell.length_b   1.000
_cell.length_c   1.000
_cell.angle_alpha   90.00
_cell.angle_beta   90.00
_cell.angle_gamma   90.00
#
_symmetry.space_group_name_H-M   'P 1'
#
loop_
_entity.id
_entity.type
_entity.pdbx_description
1 polymer ?
#
loop_
_entity_poly.entity_id
_entity_poly.type
_entity_poly.pdbx_seq_one_letter_code
_entity_poly.pdbx_strand_id
1 'polypeptide(L)'
;MTQTLCITGAFQPELNAISAPLYQAGLAPAASLQRETSISMHTWHQRAKTAFAEDRPLGKLWENVANNLLLANLDKPCWGWHDADSIWAMAFWAEQEPNTHFLLVATRPEVALAQRLQEAKEESELDIPALLTHWQHHHQRLLDFYLANPERCLVVDAEQAQQHPQALAQLLAHRWQLPLDAHGISEPTTAPSQPDALALYLAQQLIEQHLLTQQDKGFQTLHAELQAAQHPLVNNPPEPVQAASLEAIVLHYQQLNNQQQNDQRQLASDAQQIETLTQQIETLAQQRNSQQDEIEAFTKKTDQLSQQLQQAQQALSAAEQQHQIEQSKQQQELDDLKQESELLLLQLHQVQEELESTFLKHQQLESQYQTLQGQQTHSQQQLAQAQERLKQTEQQHQQKSAAQSQQLDAAKKEIQALTQRGQNLSQQLKQAEQQRKQAEQQRDAAKQNETTQRQQQAELEDIKQESELLLLQLHQVQEELEHYFLEYQKLNESHQTLENRWQQLLQRNSSLLDISQMKVREEGGKRHWQAVNAIIGGRQLESLRVATQQHAQGVNIYLPAEYLDTPLKSDVLALEAPLTQANWQQLQQLTSRDWQLVTQLPRLLQLGAQHALPSEKHAELSHYLSGWQQAFTQLPPVLRVNNIELRNEQINPDYEHLWLNLEGMTFGNEVHDRWSVRLASNDPQASHLGNHFKIEIPEQPNEWLSSWFAESQDELGTKWELRFALPEAMDTGVWQQLSKHDQTRLASLVAQLPQLLERVAQHQPALSRPWEQWQQLANSTQRILQQHG
;
A
#
# COMPACT_ATOMS: atom_id res chain seq x y z
N MET A 1 49.04 46.97 -11.10
CA MET A 1 48.47 46.79 -12.45
C MET A 1 47.68 45.50 -12.41
N THR A 2 46.48 45.50 -12.99
CA THR A 2 45.58 44.35 -13.01
C THR A 2 46.17 43.25 -13.90
N GLN A 3 46.25 42.03 -13.38
CA GLN A 3 46.76 40.87 -14.10
C GLN A 3 45.60 40.07 -14.70
N THR A 4 45.68 39.74 -15.99
CA THR A 4 44.60 39.05 -16.70
C THR A 4 45.09 37.69 -17.20
N LEU A 5 44.31 36.62 -17.00
CA LEU A 5 44.61 35.28 -17.49
C LEU A 5 43.51 34.78 -18.45
N CYS A 6 43.91 34.45 -19.68
CA CYS A 6 43.07 33.77 -20.66
C CYS A 6 43.45 32.29 -20.71
N ILE A 7 42.48 31.39 -20.47
CA ILE A 7 42.69 29.93 -20.49
C ILE A 7 41.94 29.33 -21.69
N THR A 8 42.67 28.72 -22.62
CA THR A 8 42.10 28.24 -23.89
C THR A 8 42.91 27.10 -24.48
N GLY A 9 42.39 26.44 -25.53
CA GLY A 9 43.13 25.46 -26.34
C GLY A 9 42.63 24.02 -26.20
N ALA A 10 42.01 23.69 -25.07
CA ALA A 10 41.34 22.42 -24.84
C ALA A 10 39.82 22.56 -25.06
N PHE A 11 39.09 21.45 -25.03
CA PHE A 11 37.64 21.48 -25.11
C PHE A 11 37.02 22.07 -23.84
N GLN A 12 35.82 22.64 -23.96
CA GLN A 12 35.19 23.36 -22.84
C GLN A 12 35.09 22.55 -21.53
N PRO A 13 34.74 21.25 -21.53
CA PRO A 13 34.71 20.45 -20.29
C PRO A 13 36.08 20.37 -19.60
N GLU A 14 37.16 20.19 -20.37
CA GLU A 14 38.53 20.14 -19.86
C GLU A 14 38.96 21.49 -19.29
N LEU A 15 38.63 22.58 -20.00
CA LEU A 15 38.89 23.95 -19.52
C LEU A 15 38.13 24.27 -18.23
N ASN A 16 36.88 23.80 -18.09
CA ASN A 16 36.11 23.96 -16.87
C ASN A 16 36.80 23.23 -15.69
N ALA A 17 37.27 22.00 -15.92
CA ALA A 17 37.98 21.21 -14.90
C ALA A 17 39.31 21.85 -14.48
N ILE A 18 40.07 22.43 -15.42
CA ILE A 18 41.36 23.07 -15.15
C ILE A 18 41.20 24.43 -14.48
N SER A 19 40.20 25.22 -14.88
CA SER A 19 40.00 26.58 -14.38
C SER A 19 39.35 26.63 -13.00
N ALA A 20 38.52 25.66 -12.64
CA ALA A 20 37.84 25.65 -11.34
C ALA A 20 38.82 25.68 -10.14
N PRO A 21 39.88 24.87 -10.09
CA PRO A 21 40.92 25.00 -9.07
C PRO A 21 41.65 26.35 -9.07
N LEU A 22 41.89 26.94 -10.25
CA LEU A 22 42.55 28.25 -10.35
C LEU A 22 41.67 29.37 -9.78
N TYR A 23 40.34 29.27 -9.96
CA TYR A 23 39.40 30.18 -9.34
C TYR A 23 39.36 30.04 -7.81
N GLN A 24 39.48 28.82 -7.29
CA GLN A 24 39.62 28.58 -5.85
C GLN A 24 40.94 29.15 -5.31
N ALA A 25 42.00 29.14 -6.12
CA ALA A 25 43.31 29.70 -5.79
C ALA A 25 43.35 31.24 -5.79
N GLY A 26 42.26 31.94 -6.08
CA GLY A 26 42.21 33.40 -6.05
C GLY A 26 42.22 34.08 -7.42
N LEU A 27 42.15 33.34 -8.53
CA LEU A 27 41.82 33.93 -9.82
C LEU A 27 40.34 34.37 -9.81
N ALA A 28 40.05 35.65 -9.99
CA ALA A 28 38.65 36.08 -10.04
C ALA A 28 38.02 35.75 -11.41
N PRO A 29 36.82 35.14 -11.48
CA PRO A 29 36.16 34.88 -12.75
C PRO A 29 35.72 36.19 -13.43
N ALA A 30 35.75 36.23 -14.76
CA ALA A 30 35.32 37.37 -15.55
C ALA A 30 33.85 37.75 -15.28
N ALA A 31 33.62 39.02 -14.97
CA ALA A 31 32.29 39.59 -14.80
C ALA A 31 31.59 39.77 -16.15
N SER A 32 30.29 39.50 -16.19
CA SER A 32 29.43 39.74 -17.35
C SER A 32 28.88 41.17 -17.33
N LEU A 33 28.62 41.72 -18.52
CA LEU A 33 27.93 43.01 -18.67
C LEU A 33 26.43 42.83 -18.49
N GLN A 34 25.86 43.50 -17.50
CA GLN A 34 24.42 43.52 -17.23
C GLN A 34 23.71 44.52 -18.17
N ARG A 35 23.06 44.01 -19.21
CA ARG A 35 22.15 44.73 -20.13
C ARG A 35 20.80 44.01 -20.17
N GLU A 36 19.92 44.31 -21.14
CA GLU A 36 18.67 43.55 -21.36
C GLU A 36 18.92 42.04 -21.52
N THR A 37 20.07 41.68 -22.12
CA THR A 37 20.64 40.33 -22.07
C THR A 37 22.06 40.41 -21.50
N SER A 38 22.39 39.52 -20.56
CA SER A 38 23.74 39.44 -19.99
C SER A 38 24.75 38.99 -21.06
N ILE A 39 25.82 39.77 -21.25
CA ILE A 39 26.91 39.43 -22.18
C ILE A 39 28.12 39.01 -21.37
N SER A 40 28.50 37.73 -21.43
CA SER A 40 29.73 37.20 -20.85
C SER A 40 30.85 37.12 -21.90
N MET A 41 32.07 36.75 -21.46
CA MET A 41 33.16 36.41 -22.38
C MET A 41 32.71 35.33 -23.37
N HIS A 42 32.12 34.22 -22.88
CA HIS A 42 31.61 33.14 -23.73
C HIS A 42 30.64 33.61 -24.83
N THR A 43 29.64 34.42 -24.47
CA THR A 43 28.67 34.93 -25.45
C THR A 43 29.32 35.84 -26.49
N TRP A 44 30.34 36.60 -26.08
CA TRP A 44 31.13 37.43 -27.00
C TRP A 44 31.96 36.56 -27.96
N HIS A 45 32.65 35.54 -27.44
CA HIS A 45 33.45 34.61 -28.26
C HIS A 45 32.62 33.85 -29.28
N GLN A 46 31.45 33.34 -28.89
CA GLN A 46 30.51 32.68 -29.81
C GLN A 46 30.10 33.56 -30.99
N ARG A 47 29.99 34.88 -30.78
CA ARG A 47 29.70 35.84 -31.85
C ARG A 47 30.93 36.24 -32.65
N ALA A 48 32.08 36.33 -32.00
CA ALA A 48 33.33 36.77 -32.63
C ALA A 48 34.04 35.68 -33.44
N LYS A 49 33.80 34.41 -33.10
CA LYS A 49 34.45 33.22 -33.69
C LYS A 49 34.44 33.25 -35.22
N THR A 50 33.28 33.42 -35.84
CA THR A 50 33.16 33.41 -37.31
C THR A 50 33.91 34.56 -37.97
N ALA A 51 33.97 35.74 -37.34
CA ALA A 51 34.73 36.86 -37.87
C ALA A 51 36.23 36.57 -37.84
N PHE A 52 36.75 36.10 -36.70
CA PHE A 52 38.18 35.79 -36.55
C PHE A 52 38.63 34.52 -37.30
N ALA A 53 37.77 33.51 -37.43
CA ALA A 53 38.07 32.30 -38.21
C ALA A 53 38.18 32.58 -39.72
N GLU A 54 37.51 33.63 -40.20
CA GLU A 54 37.53 34.05 -41.61
C GLU A 54 38.40 35.30 -41.86
N ASP A 55 39.22 35.71 -40.88
CA ASP A 55 40.06 36.92 -40.92
C ASP A 55 39.28 38.20 -41.31
N ARG A 56 38.03 38.30 -40.88
CA ARG A 56 37.16 39.47 -41.07
C ARG A 56 37.17 40.38 -39.85
N PRO A 57 37.02 41.71 -40.02
CA PRO A 57 36.91 42.63 -38.89
C PRO A 57 35.62 42.38 -38.10
N LEU A 58 35.72 42.34 -36.77
CA LEU A 58 34.61 42.09 -35.84
C LEU A 58 33.56 43.22 -35.84
N GLY A 59 33.99 44.44 -36.16
CA GLY A 59 33.17 45.64 -36.20
C GLY A 59 33.16 46.41 -34.87
N LYS A 60 33.15 47.74 -34.97
CA LYS A 60 33.38 48.67 -33.85
C LYS A 60 32.45 48.47 -32.65
N LEU A 61 31.20 48.04 -32.86
CA LEU A 61 30.25 47.82 -31.77
C LEU A 61 30.68 46.68 -30.85
N TRP A 62 31.16 45.58 -31.43
CA TRP A 62 31.59 44.40 -30.68
C TRP A 62 33.00 44.56 -30.11
N GLU A 63 33.87 45.34 -30.76
CA GLU A 63 35.12 45.84 -30.17
C GLU A 63 34.85 46.68 -28.91
N ASN A 64 33.87 47.59 -28.97
CA ASN A 64 33.48 48.36 -27.78
C ASN A 64 32.89 47.47 -26.68
N VAL A 65 32.16 46.41 -27.01
CA VAL A 65 31.67 45.44 -26.01
C VAL A 65 32.84 44.71 -25.35
N ALA A 66 33.88 44.32 -26.12
CA ALA A 66 35.09 43.73 -25.58
C ALA A 66 35.80 44.65 -24.59
N ASN A 67 35.95 45.93 -24.94
CA ASN A 67 36.55 46.93 -24.06
C ASN A 67 35.75 47.10 -22.77
N ASN A 68 34.42 47.11 -22.85
CA ASN A 68 33.58 47.16 -21.66
C ASN A 68 33.70 45.92 -20.78
N LEU A 69 33.89 44.72 -21.37
CA LEU A 69 34.16 43.49 -20.61
C LEU A 69 35.49 43.57 -19.85
N LEU A 70 36.55 44.14 -20.45
CA LEU A 70 37.81 44.39 -19.75
C LEU A 70 37.63 45.40 -18.61
N LEU A 71 36.95 46.52 -18.87
CA LEU A 71 36.70 47.56 -17.87
C LEU A 71 35.90 47.05 -16.67
N ALA A 72 34.92 46.18 -16.89
CA ALA A 72 34.11 45.57 -15.82
C ALA A 72 34.92 44.71 -14.84
N ASN A 73 36.16 44.38 -15.17
CA ASN A 73 37.03 43.53 -14.36
C ASN A 73 38.30 44.25 -13.86
N LEU A 74 38.46 45.54 -14.18
CA LEU A 74 39.69 46.27 -13.91
C LEU A 74 40.01 46.43 -12.42
N ASP A 75 38.99 46.45 -11.56
CA ASP A 75 39.13 46.59 -10.10
C ASP A 75 39.66 45.32 -9.40
N LYS A 76 39.71 44.19 -10.11
CA LYS A 76 40.20 42.91 -9.56
C LYS A 76 41.73 42.85 -9.66
N PRO A 77 42.46 42.41 -8.62
CA PRO A 77 43.93 42.35 -8.66
C PRO A 77 44.45 41.31 -9.67
N CYS A 78 43.75 40.17 -9.77
CA CYS A 78 43.99 39.14 -10.78
C CYS A 78 42.65 38.52 -11.18
N TRP A 79 42.37 38.46 -12.48
CA TRP A 79 41.13 37.89 -13.00
C TRP A 79 41.37 37.17 -14.32
N GLY A 80 40.41 36.35 -14.74
CA GLY A 80 40.53 35.62 -15.98
C GLY A 80 39.24 35.00 -16.47
N TRP A 81 39.32 34.38 -17.64
CA TRP A 81 38.25 33.58 -18.23
C TRP A 81 38.83 32.31 -18.84
N HIS A 82 37.97 31.31 -19.00
CA HIS A 82 38.25 30.13 -19.81
C HIS A 82 37.16 30.00 -20.87
N ASP A 83 37.58 29.82 -22.13
CA ASP A 83 36.64 29.58 -23.22
C ASP A 83 37.37 28.91 -24.38
N ALA A 84 36.84 27.80 -24.91
CA ALA A 84 37.47 27.08 -26.01
C ALA A 84 37.60 27.94 -27.28
N ASP A 85 36.66 28.86 -27.52
CA ASP A 85 36.68 29.74 -28.68
C ASP A 85 37.61 30.95 -28.50
N SER A 86 38.22 31.13 -27.32
CA SER A 86 39.24 32.16 -27.11
C SER A 86 40.45 31.99 -28.03
N ILE A 87 40.71 30.78 -28.51
CA ILE A 87 41.79 30.49 -29.46
C ILE A 87 41.72 31.35 -30.73
N TRP A 88 40.51 31.68 -31.19
CA TRP A 88 40.31 32.50 -32.38
C TRP A 88 40.62 33.97 -32.12
N ALA A 89 40.38 34.44 -30.90
CA ALA A 89 40.50 35.84 -30.50
C ALA A 89 41.81 36.16 -29.73
N MET A 90 42.76 35.24 -29.59
CA MET A 90 43.97 35.47 -28.79
C MET A 90 44.78 36.69 -29.22
N ALA A 91 45.00 36.85 -30.54
CA ALA A 91 45.71 38.01 -31.09
C ALA A 91 44.99 39.32 -30.76
N PHE A 92 43.66 39.34 -30.90
CA PHE A 92 42.85 40.50 -30.53
C PHE A 92 43.01 40.86 -29.04
N TRP A 93 42.88 39.89 -28.14
CA TRP A 93 43.05 40.15 -26.70
C TRP A 93 44.47 40.55 -26.33
N ALA A 94 45.47 40.01 -27.02
CA ALA A 94 46.86 40.35 -26.82
C ALA A 94 47.19 41.81 -27.19
N GLU A 95 46.49 42.35 -28.20
CA GLU A 95 46.58 43.75 -28.64
C GLU A 95 45.81 44.71 -27.72
N GLN A 96 44.63 44.30 -27.23
CA GLN A 96 43.80 45.17 -26.37
C GLN A 96 44.41 45.42 -25.00
N GLU A 97 45.00 44.39 -24.37
CA GLU A 97 45.57 44.51 -23.03
C GLU A 97 46.94 43.81 -22.92
N PRO A 98 48.06 44.58 -22.81
CA PRO A 98 49.41 44.04 -22.77
C PRO A 98 49.71 43.10 -21.59
N ASN A 99 49.03 43.29 -20.44
CA ASN A 99 49.21 42.46 -19.24
C ASN A 99 48.38 41.17 -19.24
N THR A 100 47.77 40.82 -20.38
CA THR A 100 47.07 39.55 -20.53
C THR A 100 48.07 38.43 -20.78
N HIS A 101 48.03 37.42 -19.91
CA HIS A 101 48.76 36.16 -20.02
C HIS A 101 47.83 35.07 -20.56
N PHE A 102 48.40 34.09 -21.25
CA PHE A 102 47.67 33.03 -21.95
C PHE A 102 48.12 31.65 -21.49
N LEU A 103 47.25 30.93 -20.79
CA LEU A 103 47.42 29.52 -20.50
C LEU A 103 46.82 28.72 -21.66
N LEU A 104 47.69 28.11 -22.45
CA LEU A 104 47.36 27.34 -23.62
C LEU A 104 47.36 25.86 -23.26
N VAL A 105 46.17 25.29 -23.12
CA VAL A 105 45.99 23.89 -22.78
C VAL A 105 45.92 23.09 -24.08
N ALA A 106 46.80 22.12 -24.26
CA ALA A 106 46.84 21.27 -25.45
C ALA A 106 46.25 19.90 -25.14
N THR A 107 45.25 19.48 -25.92
CA THR A 107 44.63 18.17 -25.81
C THR A 107 45.25 17.22 -26.82
N ARG A 108 45.68 16.04 -26.35
CA ARG A 108 46.26 15.01 -27.22
C ARG A 108 45.28 14.57 -28.31
N PRO A 109 45.73 14.32 -29.54
CA PRO A 109 44.83 14.00 -30.65
C PRO A 109 44.06 12.70 -30.42
N GLU A 110 44.64 11.71 -29.73
CA GLU A 110 43.99 10.44 -29.39
C GLU A 110 42.82 10.65 -28.44
N VAL A 111 42.99 11.52 -27.43
CA VAL A 111 41.95 11.84 -26.45
C VAL A 111 40.83 12.63 -27.12
N ALA A 112 41.18 13.63 -27.94
CA ALA A 112 40.23 14.43 -28.68
C ALA A 112 39.34 13.57 -29.61
N LEU A 113 39.96 12.65 -30.35
CA LEU A 113 39.24 11.74 -31.23
C LEU A 113 38.42 10.72 -30.46
N ALA A 114 38.95 10.16 -29.36
CA ALA A 114 38.22 9.20 -28.53
C ALA A 114 36.95 9.81 -27.91
N GLN A 115 36.99 11.06 -27.43
CA GLN A 115 35.80 11.76 -26.94
C GLN A 115 34.73 11.89 -28.03
N ARG A 116 35.12 12.24 -29.27
CA ARG A 116 34.20 12.33 -30.41
C ARG A 116 33.58 10.98 -30.77
N LEU A 117 34.37 9.90 -30.72
CA LEU A 117 33.87 8.54 -30.95
C LEU A 117 32.80 8.13 -29.94
N GLN A 118 32.91 8.58 -28.68
CA GLN A 118 31.93 8.26 -27.64
C GLN A 118 30.66 9.13 -27.70
N GLU A 119 30.79 10.39 -28.12
CA GLU A 119 29.66 11.33 -28.17
C GLU A 119 28.81 11.16 -29.43
N ALA A 120 29.40 10.66 -30.52
CA ALA A 120 28.72 10.48 -31.80
C ALA A 120 27.56 9.49 -31.68
N LYS A 121 26.38 9.91 -32.15
CA LYS A 121 25.17 9.06 -32.15
C LYS A 121 24.96 8.36 -33.48
N GLU A 122 25.52 8.93 -34.54
CA GLU A 122 25.40 8.45 -35.92
C GLU A 122 26.77 8.40 -36.59
N GLU A 123 26.93 7.47 -37.54
CA GLU A 123 28.14 7.36 -38.35
C GLU A 123 28.42 8.63 -39.17
N SER A 124 27.37 9.36 -39.55
CA SER A 124 27.43 10.61 -40.32
C SER A 124 28.18 11.73 -39.59
N GLU A 125 28.28 11.67 -38.26
CA GLU A 125 28.98 12.65 -37.41
C GLU A 125 30.50 12.39 -37.33
N LEU A 126 30.96 11.22 -37.81
CA LEU A 126 32.34 10.73 -37.66
C LEU A 126 33.14 10.84 -38.97
N ASP A 127 33.39 12.06 -39.44
CA ASP A 127 34.37 12.33 -40.50
C ASP A 127 35.79 12.43 -39.90
N ILE A 128 36.48 11.29 -39.79
CA ILE A 128 37.79 11.21 -39.15
C ILE A 128 38.83 12.15 -39.80
N PRO A 129 39.01 12.19 -41.15
CA PRO A 129 39.88 13.18 -41.78
C PRO A 129 39.54 14.62 -41.43
N ALA A 130 38.26 15.01 -41.43
CA ALA A 130 37.86 16.37 -41.09
C ALA A 130 38.14 16.70 -39.62
N LEU A 131 37.91 15.75 -38.70
CA LEU A 131 38.18 15.92 -37.27
C LEU A 131 39.68 16.11 -37.00
N LEU A 132 40.54 15.31 -37.64
CA LEU A 132 42.00 15.44 -37.51
C LEU A 132 42.50 16.75 -38.13
N THR A 133 41.96 17.14 -39.29
CA THR A 133 42.28 18.43 -39.92
C THR A 133 41.86 19.60 -39.03
N HIS A 134 40.69 19.50 -38.38
CA HIS A 134 40.24 20.50 -37.42
C HIS A 134 41.17 20.57 -36.22
N TRP A 135 41.55 19.43 -35.65
CA TRP A 135 42.50 19.37 -34.53
C TRP A 135 43.86 19.99 -34.89
N GLN A 136 44.40 19.67 -36.08
CA GLN A 136 45.64 20.25 -36.58
C GLN A 136 45.54 21.77 -36.72
N HIS A 137 44.50 22.27 -37.40
CA HIS A 137 44.34 23.70 -37.61
C HIS A 137 44.19 24.47 -36.29
N HIS A 138 43.44 23.88 -35.36
CA HIS A 138 43.27 24.42 -34.01
C HIS A 138 44.61 24.50 -33.26
N HIS A 139 45.36 23.41 -33.19
CA HIS A 139 46.62 23.37 -32.44
C HIS A 139 47.79 24.06 -33.14
N GLN A 140 47.78 24.17 -34.48
CA GLN A 140 48.74 25.02 -35.21
C GLN A 140 48.57 26.48 -34.80
N ARG A 141 47.33 26.98 -34.72
CA ARG A 141 47.06 28.35 -34.28
C ARG A 141 47.52 28.60 -32.84
N LEU A 142 47.34 27.61 -31.95
CA LEU A 142 47.86 27.64 -30.59
C LEU A 142 49.38 27.80 -30.59
N LEU A 143 50.08 26.95 -31.35
CA LEU A 143 51.54 26.96 -31.44
C LEU A 143 52.07 28.24 -32.06
N ASP A 144 51.49 28.71 -33.16
CA ASP A 144 51.89 29.95 -33.84
C ASP A 144 51.79 31.15 -32.89
N PHE A 145 50.71 31.24 -32.12
CA PHE A 145 50.51 32.31 -31.15
C PHE A 145 51.49 32.22 -29.98
N TYR A 146 51.79 31.00 -29.49
CA TYR A 146 52.81 30.76 -28.49
C TYR A 146 54.20 31.23 -28.96
N LEU A 147 54.59 30.83 -30.18
CA LEU A 147 55.90 31.19 -30.76
C LEU A 147 56.03 32.70 -30.99
N ALA A 148 54.93 33.39 -31.31
CA ALA A 148 54.91 34.84 -31.44
C ALA A 148 54.95 35.59 -30.08
N ASN A 149 54.49 34.96 -28.99
CA ASN A 149 54.33 35.59 -27.67
C ASN A 149 54.86 34.72 -26.49
N PRO A 150 56.11 34.23 -26.54
CA PRO A 150 56.59 33.21 -25.60
C PRO A 150 56.62 33.65 -24.13
N GLU A 151 56.87 34.95 -23.88
CA GLU A 151 56.90 35.50 -22.51
C GLU A 151 55.49 35.57 -21.87
N ARG A 152 54.45 35.70 -22.70
CA ARG A 152 53.06 35.87 -22.26
C ARG A 152 52.28 34.56 -22.26
N CYS A 153 52.85 33.49 -22.81
CA CYS A 153 52.17 32.22 -23.00
C CYS A 153 52.83 31.11 -22.17
N LEU A 154 52.02 30.12 -21.81
CA LEU A 154 52.45 28.86 -21.22
C LEU A 154 51.63 27.75 -21.87
N VAL A 155 52.29 26.77 -22.48
CA VAL A 155 51.63 25.59 -23.05
C VAL A 155 51.72 24.44 -22.04
N VAL A 156 50.59 23.79 -21.74
CA VAL A 156 50.53 22.63 -20.84
C VAL A 156 49.68 21.52 -21.46
N ASP A 157 49.96 20.27 -21.08
CA ASP A 157 49.11 19.14 -21.43
C ASP A 157 47.81 19.15 -20.61
N ALA A 158 46.68 18.89 -21.28
CA ALA A 158 45.34 18.94 -20.67
C ALA A 158 45.17 17.94 -19.53
N GLU A 159 45.74 16.74 -19.66
CA GLU A 159 45.63 15.68 -18.66
C GLU A 159 46.48 16.00 -17.43
N GLN A 160 47.74 16.42 -17.63
CA GLN A 160 48.60 16.85 -16.52
C GLN A 160 48.00 18.04 -15.77
N ALA A 161 47.41 19.00 -16.48
CA ALA A 161 46.77 20.17 -15.88
C ALA A 161 45.57 19.81 -15.00
N GLN A 162 44.81 18.77 -15.38
CA GLN A 162 43.69 18.26 -14.59
C GLN A 162 44.16 17.42 -13.39
N GLN A 163 45.19 16.60 -13.55
CA GLN A 163 45.70 15.73 -12.49
C GLN A 163 46.51 16.50 -11.43
N HIS A 164 47.22 17.55 -11.83
CA HIS A 164 48.11 18.32 -10.94
C HIS A 164 47.75 19.82 -10.89
N PRO A 165 46.52 20.18 -10.49
CA PRO A 165 46.07 21.57 -10.47
C PRO A 165 46.86 22.44 -9.48
N GLN A 166 47.37 21.85 -8.40
CA GLN A 166 48.23 22.54 -7.45
C GLN A 166 49.57 22.94 -8.08
N ALA A 167 50.23 22.03 -8.79
CA ALA A 167 51.49 22.31 -9.48
C ALA A 167 51.31 23.38 -10.57
N LEU A 168 50.19 23.32 -11.31
CA LEU A 168 49.83 24.34 -12.29
C LEU A 168 49.68 25.72 -11.65
N ALA A 169 48.94 25.84 -10.54
CA ALA A 169 48.75 27.11 -9.86
C ALA A 169 50.09 27.69 -9.33
N GLN A 170 50.97 26.85 -8.78
CA GLN A 170 52.31 27.26 -8.34
C GLN A 170 53.16 27.77 -9.51
N LEU A 171 53.13 27.07 -10.64
CA LEU A 171 53.86 27.46 -11.84
C LEU A 171 53.39 28.82 -12.36
N LEU A 172 52.08 29.03 -12.44
CA LEU A 172 51.48 30.30 -12.87
C LEU A 172 51.81 31.45 -11.92
N ALA A 173 51.71 31.21 -10.61
CA ALA A 173 52.07 32.19 -9.58
C ALA A 173 53.55 32.59 -9.66
N HIS A 174 54.45 31.63 -9.87
CA HIS A 174 55.88 31.89 -9.95
C HIS A 174 56.30 32.57 -11.26
N ARG A 175 55.79 32.08 -12.41
CA ARG A 175 56.18 32.55 -13.74
C ARG A 175 55.76 33.99 -14.01
N TRP A 176 54.53 34.36 -13.65
CA TRP A 176 53.95 35.67 -13.96
C TRP A 176 53.64 36.52 -12.73
N GLN A 177 54.10 36.10 -11.55
CA GLN A 177 53.87 36.80 -10.27
C GLN A 177 52.37 37.01 -9.99
N LEU A 178 51.53 36.04 -10.39
CA LEU A 178 50.09 36.09 -10.15
C LEU A 178 49.80 35.83 -8.66
N PRO A 179 48.87 36.58 -8.03
CA PRO A 179 48.51 36.40 -6.62
C PRO A 179 47.58 35.19 -6.42
N LEU A 180 48.06 33.99 -6.79
CA LEU A 180 47.35 32.73 -6.61
C LEU A 180 47.87 31.99 -5.37
N ASP A 181 46.96 31.52 -4.51
CA ASP A 181 47.27 30.66 -3.37
C ASP A 181 47.11 29.18 -3.74
N ALA A 182 48.22 28.53 -4.01
CA ALA A 182 48.24 27.11 -4.36
C ALA A 182 48.19 26.17 -3.14
N HIS A 183 48.31 26.67 -1.90
CA HIS A 183 48.41 25.81 -0.71
C HIS A 183 47.05 25.20 -0.29
N GLY A 184 45.93 25.72 -0.80
CA GLY A 184 44.58 25.20 -0.55
C GLY A 184 44.00 24.31 -1.66
N ILE A 185 44.72 24.10 -2.77
CA ILE A 185 44.23 23.27 -3.88
C ILE A 185 44.55 21.81 -3.58
N SER A 186 43.52 20.97 -3.47
CA SER A 186 43.68 19.52 -3.36
C SER A 186 43.82 18.90 -4.76
N GLU A 187 44.69 17.91 -4.91
CA GLU A 187 44.68 17.07 -6.11
C GLU A 187 43.38 16.26 -6.18
N PRO A 188 42.77 16.10 -7.36
CA PRO A 188 41.52 15.37 -7.49
C PRO A 188 41.72 13.90 -7.06
N THR A 189 40.89 13.45 -6.12
CA THR A 189 40.94 12.07 -5.58
C THR A 189 40.46 11.02 -6.59
N THR A 190 39.77 11.46 -7.64
CA THR A 190 39.32 10.65 -8.77
C THR A 190 40.08 11.07 -10.02
N ALA A 191 40.58 10.10 -10.78
CA ALA A 191 41.19 10.36 -12.09
C ALA A 191 40.21 11.17 -12.97
N PRO A 192 40.71 12.10 -13.82
CA PRO A 192 39.85 12.81 -14.76
C PRO A 192 39.06 11.81 -15.61
N SER A 193 37.86 12.18 -16.05
CA SER A 193 37.02 11.31 -16.89
C SER A 193 37.70 11.08 -18.23
N GLN A 194 38.58 10.09 -18.28
CA GLN A 194 39.22 9.72 -19.52
C GLN A 194 38.20 9.02 -20.43
N PRO A 195 38.38 9.14 -21.75
CA PRO A 195 37.59 8.34 -22.68
C PRO A 195 37.81 6.86 -22.39
N ASP A 196 36.83 6.03 -22.74
CA ASP A 196 36.89 4.58 -22.56
C ASP A 196 38.16 4.03 -23.25
N ALA A 197 38.78 3.02 -22.64
CA ALA A 197 39.97 2.36 -23.14
C ALA A 197 39.77 1.83 -24.56
N LEU A 198 38.57 1.34 -24.90
CA LEU A 198 38.23 0.94 -26.27
C LEU A 198 38.26 2.14 -27.23
N ALA A 199 37.65 3.26 -26.85
CA ALA A 199 37.61 4.48 -27.66
C ALA A 199 39.02 5.07 -27.87
N LEU A 200 39.85 5.09 -26.83
CA LEU A 200 41.26 5.50 -26.92
C LEU A 200 42.06 4.59 -27.85
N TYR A 201 41.88 3.29 -27.75
CA TYR A 201 42.55 2.33 -28.63
C TYR A 201 42.12 2.51 -30.10
N LEU A 202 40.82 2.66 -30.36
CA LEU A 202 40.32 2.93 -31.71
C LEU A 202 40.84 4.25 -32.27
N ALA A 203 40.87 5.32 -31.45
CA ALA A 203 41.41 6.61 -31.85
C ALA A 203 42.89 6.51 -32.24
N GLN A 204 43.71 5.80 -31.46
CA GLN A 204 45.12 5.55 -31.78
C GLN A 204 45.27 4.84 -33.12
N GLN A 205 44.52 3.75 -33.33
CA GLN A 205 44.57 2.99 -34.58
C GLN A 205 44.12 3.81 -35.80
N LEU A 206 43.09 4.65 -35.65
CA LEU A 206 42.60 5.52 -36.72
C LEU A 206 43.62 6.61 -37.08
N ILE A 207 44.31 7.19 -36.10
CA ILE A 207 45.37 8.18 -36.33
C ILE A 207 46.56 7.52 -37.03
N GLU A 208 47.01 6.35 -36.56
CA GLU A 208 48.09 5.59 -37.21
C GLU A 208 47.75 5.27 -38.68
N GLN A 209 46.53 4.80 -38.94
CA GLN A 209 46.07 4.52 -40.29
C GLN A 209 46.00 5.78 -41.16
N HIS A 210 45.54 6.91 -40.61
CA HIS A 210 45.48 8.18 -41.33
C HIS A 210 46.88 8.66 -41.72
N LEU A 211 47.84 8.61 -40.79
CA LEU A 211 49.24 8.97 -41.01
C LEU A 211 49.90 8.10 -42.10
N LEU A 212 49.63 6.79 -42.09
CA LEU A 212 50.14 5.86 -43.09
C LEU A 212 49.57 6.12 -44.50
N THR A 213 48.28 6.46 -44.57
CA THR A 213 47.55 6.59 -45.84
C THR A 213 47.78 7.95 -46.52
N GLN A 214 47.85 9.03 -45.74
CA GLN A 214 47.94 10.40 -46.26
C GLN A 214 49.38 10.93 -46.36
N GLN A 215 50.38 10.21 -45.81
CA GLN A 215 51.76 10.70 -45.67
C GLN A 215 51.83 12.11 -45.07
N ASP A 216 50.95 12.41 -44.11
CA ASP A 216 50.85 13.74 -43.51
C ASP A 216 52.00 14.00 -42.53
N LYS A 217 53.15 14.38 -43.11
CA LYS A 217 54.33 14.81 -42.36
C LYS A 217 54.07 16.07 -41.54
N GLY A 218 53.06 16.87 -41.91
CA GLY A 218 52.64 18.06 -41.18
C GLY A 218 52.10 17.71 -39.81
N PHE A 219 51.23 16.69 -39.72
CA PHE A 219 50.71 16.21 -38.43
C PHE A 219 51.82 15.79 -37.45
N GLN A 220 52.77 14.97 -37.91
CA GLN A 220 53.86 14.46 -37.05
C GLN A 220 54.78 15.59 -36.57
N THR A 221 55.07 16.54 -37.46
CA THR A 221 55.91 17.70 -37.14
C THR A 221 55.22 18.58 -36.10
N LEU A 222 53.95 18.94 -36.33
CA LEU A 222 53.15 19.72 -35.39
C LEU A 222 53.03 19.03 -34.03
N HIS A 223 52.77 17.73 -34.00
CA HIS A 223 52.68 16.96 -32.76
C HIS A 223 54.00 17.01 -31.97
N ALA A 224 55.14 16.81 -32.64
CA ALA A 224 56.45 16.89 -31.99
C ALA A 224 56.78 18.31 -31.50
N GLU A 225 56.45 19.34 -32.28
CA GLU A 225 56.65 20.75 -31.90
C GLU A 225 55.78 21.15 -30.70
N LEU A 226 54.51 20.72 -30.67
CA LEU A 226 53.62 20.93 -29.53
C LEU A 226 54.14 20.24 -28.27
N GLN A 227 54.56 18.98 -28.38
CA GLN A 227 55.14 18.24 -27.26
C GLN A 227 56.40 18.92 -26.72
N ALA A 228 57.24 19.48 -27.60
CA ALA A 228 58.42 20.24 -27.20
C ALA A 228 58.08 21.62 -26.58
N ALA A 229 56.97 22.23 -26.99
CA ALA A 229 56.49 23.50 -26.44
C ALA A 229 55.81 23.36 -25.07
N GLN A 230 55.28 22.18 -24.75
CA GLN A 230 54.60 21.89 -23.48
C GLN A 230 55.57 21.95 -22.29
N HIS A 231 55.18 22.69 -21.25
CA HIS A 231 55.88 22.70 -19.98
C HIS A 231 55.39 21.54 -19.09
N PRO A 232 56.28 20.65 -18.61
CA PRO A 232 55.88 19.58 -17.70
C PRO A 232 55.45 20.16 -16.35
N LEU A 233 54.35 19.65 -15.78
CA LEU A 233 53.90 20.03 -14.43
C LEU A 233 54.52 19.15 -13.34
N VAL A 234 55.07 18.00 -13.73
CA VAL A 234 55.68 17.02 -12.83
C VAL A 234 57.09 16.69 -13.36
N ASN A 235 58.07 16.59 -12.46
CA ASN A 235 59.48 16.37 -12.83
C ASN A 235 59.77 14.94 -13.31
N ASN A 236 58.89 13.99 -13.00
CA ASN A 236 58.93 12.66 -13.59
C ASN A 236 57.93 12.63 -14.75
N PRO A 237 58.32 12.20 -15.96
CA PRO A 237 57.32 11.82 -16.94
C PRO A 237 56.39 10.81 -16.26
N PRO A 238 55.07 10.97 -16.36
CA PRO A 238 54.16 9.95 -15.85
C PRO A 238 54.64 8.61 -16.41
N GLU A 239 54.76 7.58 -15.55
CA GLU A 239 54.94 6.22 -16.06
C GLU A 239 53.87 6.05 -17.15
N PRO A 240 54.23 5.56 -18.35
CA PRO A 240 53.24 5.39 -19.40
C PRO A 240 52.11 4.60 -18.78
N VAL A 241 50.95 5.24 -18.60
CA VAL A 241 49.75 4.62 -18.07
C VAL A 241 49.63 3.33 -18.86
N GLN A 242 49.75 2.18 -18.19
CA GLN A 242 49.75 0.90 -18.90
C GLN A 242 48.48 0.88 -19.74
N ALA A 243 48.66 1.06 -21.06
CA ALA A 243 47.56 1.02 -21.99
C ALA A 243 46.84 -0.30 -21.71
N ALA A 244 45.52 -0.23 -21.53
CA ALA A 244 44.73 -1.42 -21.27
C ALA A 244 45.13 -2.49 -22.30
N SER A 245 45.43 -3.70 -21.83
CA SER A 245 45.89 -4.74 -22.74
C SER A 245 44.79 -5.03 -23.77
N LEU A 246 45.18 -5.49 -24.96
CA LEU A 246 44.22 -5.89 -26.00
C LEU A 246 43.21 -6.90 -25.46
N GLU A 247 43.65 -7.82 -24.58
CA GLU A 247 42.78 -8.77 -23.91
C GLU A 247 41.77 -8.07 -22.98
N ALA A 248 42.20 -7.07 -22.21
CA ALA A 248 41.32 -6.29 -21.34
C ALA A 248 40.27 -5.50 -22.14
N ILE A 249 40.66 -4.91 -23.26
CA ILE A 249 39.74 -4.19 -24.16
C ILE A 249 38.71 -5.15 -24.78
N VAL A 250 39.15 -6.31 -25.27
CA VAL A 250 38.25 -7.33 -25.84
C VAL A 250 37.28 -7.86 -24.78
N LEU A 251 37.75 -8.12 -23.55
CA LEU A 251 36.88 -8.51 -22.44
C LEU A 251 35.86 -7.42 -22.10
N HIS A 252 36.29 -6.15 -22.08
CA HIS A 252 35.38 -5.03 -21.83
C HIS A 252 34.28 -4.92 -22.91
N TYR A 253 34.66 -5.04 -24.19
CA TYR A 253 33.70 -5.06 -25.30
C TYR A 253 32.70 -6.23 -25.18
N GLN A 254 33.17 -7.43 -24.82
CA GLN A 254 32.29 -8.59 -24.60
C GLN A 254 31.33 -8.36 -23.43
N GLN A 255 31.78 -7.75 -22.34
CA GLN A 255 30.94 -7.38 -21.21
C GLN A 255 29.86 -6.37 -21.62
N LEU A 256 30.22 -5.33 -22.36
CA LEU A 256 29.27 -4.33 -22.87
C LEU A 256 28.21 -4.97 -23.76
N ASN A 257 28.60 -5.86 -24.67
CA ASN A 257 27.66 -6.55 -25.55
C ASN A 257 26.72 -7.48 -24.76
N ASN A 258 27.25 -8.23 -23.79
CA ASN A 258 26.44 -9.07 -22.91
C ASN A 258 25.46 -8.24 -22.06
N GLN A 259 25.91 -7.10 -21.54
CA GLN A 259 25.08 -6.17 -20.79
C GLN A 259 23.96 -5.62 -21.67
N GLN A 260 24.27 -5.12 -22.87
CA GLN A 260 23.26 -4.62 -23.82
C GLN A 260 22.22 -5.70 -24.12
N GLN A 261 22.63 -6.95 -24.34
CA GLN A 261 21.70 -8.05 -24.61
C GLN A 261 20.82 -8.36 -23.39
N ASN A 262 21.37 -8.32 -22.18
CA ASN A 262 20.61 -8.52 -20.96
C ASN A 262 19.60 -7.39 -20.74
N ASP A 263 20.02 -6.14 -20.95
CA ASP A 263 19.16 -4.96 -20.83
C ASP A 263 18.01 -5.02 -21.85
N GLN A 264 18.28 -5.44 -23.09
CA GLN A 264 17.25 -5.64 -24.11
C GLN A 264 16.27 -6.75 -23.75
N ARG A 265 16.75 -7.87 -23.19
CA ARG A 265 15.88 -8.95 -22.71
C ARG A 265 15.02 -8.50 -21.54
N GLN A 266 15.58 -7.72 -20.62
CA GLN A 266 14.84 -7.16 -19.50
C GLN A 266 13.76 -6.18 -19.98
N LEU A 267 14.10 -5.26 -20.87
CA LEU A 267 13.15 -4.33 -21.49
C LEU A 267 12.00 -5.06 -22.22
N ALA A 268 12.30 -6.15 -22.92
CA ALA A 268 11.27 -6.96 -23.57
C ALA A 268 10.36 -7.66 -22.56
N SER A 269 10.93 -8.20 -21.47
CA SER A 269 10.17 -8.81 -20.37
C SER A 269 9.26 -7.79 -19.69
N ASP A 270 9.81 -6.61 -19.38
CA ASP A 270 9.06 -5.53 -18.73
C ASP A 270 7.92 -5.03 -19.62
N ALA A 271 8.15 -4.89 -20.93
CA ALA A 271 7.12 -4.50 -21.89
C ALA A 271 5.96 -5.52 -21.93
N GLN A 272 6.28 -6.81 -21.96
CA GLN A 272 5.28 -7.88 -21.94
C GLN A 272 4.48 -7.89 -20.63
N GLN A 273 5.15 -7.60 -19.51
CA GLN A 273 4.49 -7.53 -18.20
C GLN A 273 3.58 -6.31 -18.08
N ILE A 274 3.98 -5.15 -18.62
CA ILE A 274 3.14 -3.95 -18.71
C ILE A 274 1.90 -4.23 -19.56
N GLU A 275 2.04 -4.89 -20.70
CA GLU A 275 0.89 -5.25 -21.55
C GLU A 275 -0.09 -6.17 -20.81
N THR A 276 0.43 -7.17 -20.10
CA THR A 276 -0.38 -8.09 -19.28
C THR A 276 -1.13 -7.35 -18.16
N LEU A 277 -0.44 -6.45 -17.44
CA LEU A 277 -1.05 -5.63 -16.39
C LEU A 277 -2.11 -4.68 -16.95
N THR A 278 -1.89 -4.13 -18.14
CA THR A 278 -2.85 -3.23 -18.80
C THR A 278 -4.15 -3.98 -19.12
N GLN A 279 -4.07 -5.20 -19.67
CA GLN A 279 -5.24 -6.05 -19.92
C GLN A 279 -5.98 -6.43 -18.62
N GLN A 280 -5.26 -6.69 -17.53
CA GLN A 280 -5.86 -6.96 -16.22
C GLN A 280 -6.62 -5.73 -15.68
N ILE A 281 -6.04 -4.53 -15.78
CA ILE A 281 -6.69 -3.29 -15.34
C ILE A 281 -7.97 -3.05 -16.15
N GLU A 282 -7.95 -3.28 -17.46
CA GLU A 282 -9.13 -3.11 -18.31
C GLU A 282 -10.25 -4.11 -17.95
N THR A 283 -9.89 -5.35 -17.65
CA THR A 283 -10.85 -6.38 -17.18
C THR A 283 -11.46 -6.00 -15.83
N LEU A 284 -10.65 -5.52 -14.88
CA LEU A 284 -11.13 -5.06 -13.57
C LEU A 284 -12.02 -3.83 -13.69
N ALA A 285 -11.71 -2.91 -14.62
CA ALA A 285 -12.54 -1.74 -14.87
C ALA A 285 -13.93 -2.13 -15.41
N GLN A 286 -14.00 -3.12 -16.30
CA GLN A 286 -15.27 -3.66 -16.79
C GLN A 286 -16.09 -4.32 -15.66
N GLN A 287 -15.46 -5.13 -14.81
CA GLN A 287 -16.12 -5.76 -13.66
C GLN A 287 -16.65 -4.73 -12.66
N ARG A 288 -15.87 -3.69 -12.35
CA ARG A 288 -16.30 -2.61 -11.47
C ARG A 288 -17.53 -1.88 -12.02
N ASN A 289 -17.56 -1.62 -13.33
CA ASN A 289 -18.71 -0.95 -13.95
C ASN A 289 -19.98 -1.84 -13.89
N SER A 290 -19.87 -3.14 -14.14
CA SER A 290 -21.04 -4.03 -14.00
C SER A 290 -21.56 -4.11 -12.56
N GLN A 291 -20.67 -4.14 -11.57
CA GLN A 291 -21.05 -4.11 -10.15
C GLN A 291 -21.72 -2.78 -9.78
N GLN A 292 -21.26 -1.66 -10.33
CA GLN A 292 -21.88 -0.35 -10.11
C GLN A 292 -23.32 -0.30 -10.64
N ASP A 293 -23.56 -0.85 -11.83
CA ASP A 293 -24.90 -0.92 -12.42
C ASP A 293 -25.85 -1.82 -11.60
N GLU A 294 -25.34 -2.93 -11.05
CA GLU A 294 -26.09 -3.81 -10.15
C GLU A 294 -26.44 -3.10 -8.83
N ILE A 295 -25.48 -2.40 -8.21
CA ILE A 295 -25.72 -1.62 -6.98
C ILE A 295 -26.80 -0.54 -7.21
N GLU A 296 -26.77 0.17 -8.34
CA GLU A 296 -27.82 1.15 -8.66
C GLU A 296 -29.20 0.51 -8.84
N ALA A 297 -29.27 -0.67 -9.47
CA ALA A 297 -30.51 -1.42 -9.61
C ALA A 297 -31.05 -1.88 -8.25
N PHE A 298 -30.17 -2.36 -7.37
CA PHE A 298 -30.53 -2.75 -6.01
C PHE A 298 -31.02 -1.56 -5.19
N THR A 299 -30.33 -0.42 -5.24
CA THR A 299 -30.72 0.79 -4.50
C THR A 299 -32.15 1.21 -4.85
N LYS A 300 -32.51 1.21 -6.14
CA LYS A 300 -33.88 1.51 -6.60
C LYS A 300 -34.91 0.51 -6.08
N LYS A 301 -34.55 -0.77 -6.00
CA LYS A 301 -35.44 -1.83 -5.52
C LYS A 301 -35.64 -1.74 -4.01
N THR A 302 -34.57 -1.46 -3.25
CA THR A 302 -34.64 -1.20 -1.81
C THR A 302 -35.53 0.00 -1.50
N ASP A 303 -35.41 1.08 -2.27
CA ASP A 303 -36.28 2.25 -2.13
C ASP A 303 -37.76 1.87 -2.36
N GLN A 304 -38.07 1.10 -3.40
CA GLN A 304 -39.42 0.61 -3.66
C GLN A 304 -39.98 -0.26 -2.53
N LEU A 305 -39.18 -1.20 -2.02
CA LEU A 305 -39.56 -2.06 -0.90
C LEU A 305 -39.80 -1.28 0.38
N SER A 306 -38.96 -0.27 0.68
CA SER A 306 -39.14 0.59 1.84
C SER A 306 -40.48 1.35 1.78
N GLN A 307 -40.86 1.79 0.57
CA GLN A 307 -42.11 2.49 0.34
C GLN A 307 -43.33 1.57 0.49
N GLN A 308 -43.23 0.31 0.00
CA GLN A 308 -44.26 -0.70 0.17
C GLN A 308 -44.43 -1.11 1.64
N LEU A 309 -43.33 -1.32 2.38
CA LEU A 309 -43.36 -1.64 3.80
C LEU A 309 -44.07 -0.54 4.61
N GLN A 310 -43.77 0.72 4.31
CA GLN A 310 -44.40 1.86 4.97
C GLN A 310 -45.91 1.91 4.69
N GLN A 311 -46.35 1.60 3.47
CA GLN A 311 -47.77 1.51 3.12
C GLN A 311 -48.45 0.35 3.83
N ALA A 312 -47.82 -0.83 3.88
CA ALA A 312 -48.36 -2.00 4.58
C ALA A 312 -48.49 -1.76 6.09
N GLN A 313 -47.51 -1.11 6.73
CA GLN A 313 -47.59 -0.73 8.14
C GLN A 313 -48.74 0.24 8.43
N GLN A 314 -48.97 1.21 7.53
CA GLN A 314 -50.12 2.11 7.66
C GLN A 314 -51.45 1.37 7.53
N ALA A 315 -51.56 0.48 6.55
CA ALA A 315 -52.75 -0.34 6.33
C ALA A 315 -53.04 -1.26 7.53
N LEU A 316 -52.02 -1.93 8.07
CA LEU A 316 -52.14 -2.79 9.25
C LEU A 316 -52.65 -2.01 10.46
N SER A 317 -52.07 -0.82 10.73
CA SER A 317 -52.51 0.01 11.85
C SER A 317 -53.97 0.46 11.73
N ALA A 318 -54.45 0.69 10.50
CA ALA A 318 -55.84 1.05 10.24
C ALA A 318 -56.78 -0.16 10.44
N ALA A 319 -56.37 -1.35 9.99
CA ALA A 319 -57.11 -2.59 10.17
C ALA A 319 -57.23 -2.97 11.66
N GLU A 320 -56.14 -2.84 12.43
CA GLU A 320 -56.15 -3.09 13.88
C GLU A 320 -57.14 -2.19 14.62
N GLN A 321 -57.16 -0.89 14.31
CA GLN A 321 -58.14 0.04 14.89
C GLN A 321 -59.57 -0.35 14.55
N GLN A 322 -59.82 -0.74 13.30
CA GLN A 322 -61.15 -1.10 12.85
C GLN A 322 -61.65 -2.40 13.51
N HIS A 323 -60.79 -3.41 13.64
CA HIS A 323 -61.11 -4.65 14.34
C HIS A 323 -61.39 -4.40 15.83
N GLN A 324 -60.68 -3.47 16.48
CA GLN A 324 -60.92 -3.11 17.88
C GLN A 324 -62.29 -2.43 18.08
N ILE A 325 -62.69 -1.57 17.14
CA ILE A 325 -64.02 -0.96 17.13
C ILE A 325 -65.09 -2.05 16.95
N GLU A 326 -64.91 -2.96 16.01
CA GLU A 326 -65.86 -4.05 15.73
C GLU A 326 -66.04 -4.97 16.94
N GLN A 327 -64.95 -5.36 17.62
CA GLN A 327 -65.01 -6.15 18.86
C GLN A 327 -65.79 -5.44 19.97
N SER A 328 -65.58 -4.14 20.16
CA SER A 328 -66.30 -3.38 21.18
C SER A 328 -67.81 -3.36 20.91
N LYS A 329 -68.19 -3.28 19.63
CA LYS A 329 -69.58 -3.26 19.18
C LYS A 329 -70.25 -4.62 19.36
N GLN A 330 -69.56 -5.70 18.97
CA GLN A 330 -70.04 -7.07 19.19
C GLN A 330 -70.21 -7.40 20.67
N GLN A 331 -69.30 -6.94 21.53
CA GLN A 331 -69.42 -7.13 22.98
C GLN A 331 -70.66 -6.41 23.54
N GLN A 332 -70.95 -5.22 23.05
CA GLN A 332 -72.12 -4.44 23.45
C GLN A 332 -73.43 -5.12 22.97
N GLU A 333 -73.49 -5.57 21.72
CA GLU A 333 -74.64 -6.33 21.19
C GLU A 333 -74.90 -7.61 21.98
N LEU A 334 -73.84 -8.31 22.41
CA LEU A 334 -73.95 -9.56 23.17
C LEU A 334 -74.48 -9.32 24.60
N ASP A 335 -74.14 -8.19 25.21
CA ASP A 335 -74.67 -7.79 26.52
C ASP A 335 -76.14 -7.34 26.42
N ASP A 336 -76.52 -6.62 25.36
CA ASP A 336 -77.92 -6.27 25.08
C ASP A 336 -78.79 -7.53 24.88
N LEU A 337 -78.28 -8.53 24.14
CA LEU A 337 -78.98 -9.80 23.91
C LEU A 337 -79.17 -10.62 25.19
N LYS A 338 -78.20 -10.58 26.12
CA LYS A 338 -78.34 -11.21 27.45
C LYS A 338 -79.44 -10.55 28.26
N GLN A 339 -79.49 -9.22 28.28
CA GLN A 339 -80.55 -8.48 28.97
C GLN A 339 -81.93 -8.81 28.38
N GLU A 340 -82.04 -8.90 27.06
CA GLU A 340 -83.29 -9.29 26.40
C GLU A 340 -83.69 -10.73 26.74
N SER A 341 -82.72 -11.66 26.81
CA SER A 341 -82.97 -13.04 27.23
C SER A 341 -83.45 -13.15 28.68
N GLU A 342 -82.85 -12.41 29.62
CA GLU A 342 -83.28 -12.35 31.02
C GLU A 342 -84.71 -11.79 31.15
N LEU A 343 -85.04 -10.76 30.36
CA LEU A 343 -86.38 -10.19 30.32
C LEU A 343 -87.42 -11.18 29.79
N LEU A 344 -87.10 -11.92 28.73
CA LEU A 344 -87.97 -12.97 28.19
C LEU A 344 -88.21 -14.10 29.19
N LEU A 345 -87.19 -14.47 29.97
CA LEU A 345 -87.29 -15.46 31.04
C LEU A 345 -88.24 -15.00 32.16
N LEU A 346 -88.15 -13.73 32.55
CA LEU A 346 -89.09 -13.11 33.50
C LEU A 346 -90.53 -13.11 32.97
N GLN A 347 -90.73 -12.75 31.70
CA GLN A 347 -92.04 -12.76 31.07
C GLN A 347 -92.62 -14.19 30.98
N LEU A 348 -91.78 -15.19 30.70
CA LEU A 348 -92.21 -16.60 30.66
C LEU A 348 -92.70 -17.08 32.03
N HIS A 349 -91.99 -16.74 33.11
CA HIS A 349 -92.42 -17.06 34.47
C HIS A 349 -93.75 -16.39 34.82
N GLN A 350 -93.94 -15.13 34.43
CA GLN A 350 -95.20 -14.42 34.67
C GLN A 350 -96.38 -15.09 33.93
N VAL A 351 -96.18 -15.52 32.69
CA VAL A 351 -97.20 -16.25 31.92
C VAL A 351 -97.50 -17.62 32.54
N GLN A 352 -96.48 -18.32 33.07
CA GLN A 352 -96.67 -19.58 33.80
C GLN A 352 -97.52 -19.37 35.07
N GLU A 353 -97.24 -18.35 35.88
CA GLU A 353 -98.04 -18.03 37.08
C GLU A 353 -99.50 -17.69 36.73
N GLU A 354 -99.75 -16.94 35.65
CA GLU A 354 -101.11 -16.64 35.20
C GLU A 354 -101.85 -17.89 34.69
N LEU A 355 -101.15 -18.80 33.99
CA LEU A 355 -101.71 -20.07 33.55
C LEU A 355 -102.05 -20.99 34.74
N GLU A 356 -101.20 -21.06 35.76
CA GLU A 356 -101.50 -21.82 36.99
C GLU A 356 -102.70 -21.23 37.74
N SER A 357 -102.78 -19.90 37.87
CA SER A 357 -103.90 -19.19 38.49
C SER A 357 -105.23 -19.43 37.76
N THR A 358 -105.21 -19.41 36.42
CA THR A 358 -106.41 -19.66 35.61
C THR A 358 -106.82 -21.13 35.65
N PHE A 359 -105.86 -22.06 35.64
CA PHE A 359 -106.12 -23.49 35.81
C PHE A 359 -106.73 -23.82 37.17
N LEU A 360 -106.21 -23.25 38.26
CA LEU A 360 -106.77 -23.40 39.62
C LEU A 360 -108.20 -22.86 39.72
N LYS A 361 -108.48 -21.70 39.10
CA LYS A 361 -109.85 -21.14 39.02
C LYS A 361 -110.79 -22.05 38.23
N HIS A 362 -110.31 -22.63 37.13
CA HIS A 362 -111.10 -23.56 36.31
C HIS A 362 -111.44 -24.83 37.11
N GLN A 363 -110.48 -25.39 37.84
CA GLN A 363 -110.70 -26.56 38.71
C GLN A 363 -111.71 -26.28 39.85
N GLN A 364 -111.69 -25.06 40.41
CA GLN A 364 -112.68 -24.63 41.40
C GLN A 364 -114.09 -24.53 40.80
N LEU A 365 -114.24 -24.00 39.59
CA LEU A 365 -115.52 -23.93 38.88
C LEU A 365 -116.07 -25.32 38.53
N GLU A 366 -115.20 -26.25 38.12
CA GLU A 366 -115.55 -27.65 37.83
C GLU A 366 -116.16 -28.33 39.08
N SER A 367 -115.59 -28.09 40.26
CA SER A 367 -116.11 -28.62 41.54
C SER A 367 -117.48 -28.04 41.93
N GLN A 368 -117.72 -26.76 41.62
CA GLN A 368 -119.01 -26.09 41.87
C GLN A 368 -120.09 -26.59 40.90
N TYR A 369 -119.73 -26.88 39.64
CA TYR A 369 -120.61 -27.45 38.64
C TYR A 369 -121.07 -28.87 39.02
N GLN A 370 -120.15 -29.72 39.51
CA GLN A 370 -120.49 -31.07 39.99
C GLN A 370 -121.38 -31.06 41.25
N THR A 371 -121.24 -30.06 42.13
CA THR A 371 -122.09 -29.92 43.33
C THR A 371 -123.53 -29.51 42.99
N LEU A 372 -123.71 -28.66 41.97
CA LEU A 372 -125.03 -28.23 41.48
C LEU A 372 -125.75 -29.33 40.69
N GLN A 373 -125.01 -30.18 39.97
CA GLN A 373 -125.57 -31.32 39.23
C GLN A 373 -126.19 -32.38 40.17
N GLY A 374 -125.59 -32.60 41.35
CA GLY A 374 -126.12 -33.51 42.38
C GLY A 374 -127.40 -33.03 43.09
N GLN A 375 -127.61 -31.72 43.19
CA GLN A 375 -128.85 -31.14 43.75
C GLN A 375 -130.05 -31.25 42.79
N GLN A 376 -129.80 -31.25 41.48
CA GLN A 376 -130.82 -31.42 40.44
C GLN A 376 -131.34 -32.87 40.36
N THR A 377 -130.49 -33.86 40.63
CA THR A 377 -130.86 -35.29 40.59
C THR A 377 -131.70 -35.72 41.80
N HIS A 378 -131.51 -35.07 42.96
CA HIS A 378 -132.32 -35.34 44.17
C HIS A 378 -133.74 -34.75 44.08
N SER A 379 -133.91 -33.61 43.40
CA SER A 379 -135.23 -32.99 43.18
C SER A 379 -136.07 -33.68 42.10
N GLN A 380 -135.46 -34.44 41.18
CA GLN A 380 -136.16 -35.23 40.15
C GLN A 380 -136.68 -36.59 40.67
N GLN A 381 -136.06 -37.17 41.71
CA GLN A 381 -136.52 -38.44 42.31
C GLN A 381 -137.72 -38.27 43.26
N GLN A 382 -137.92 -37.09 43.86
CA GLN A 382 -139.09 -36.81 44.72
C GLN A 382 -140.38 -36.49 43.92
N LEU A 383 -140.27 -36.13 42.63
CA LEU A 383 -141.43 -35.83 41.77
C LEU A 383 -142.10 -37.10 41.18
N ALA A 384 -141.34 -38.19 41.02
CA ALA A 384 -141.82 -39.44 40.43
C ALA A 384 -142.75 -40.25 41.36
N GLN A 385 -142.64 -40.09 42.69
CA GLN A 385 -143.48 -40.79 43.68
C GLN A 385 -144.80 -40.07 43.99
N ALA A 386 -144.99 -38.83 43.49
CA ALA A 386 -146.22 -38.06 43.65
C ALA A 386 -147.19 -38.15 42.46
N GLN A 387 -146.75 -38.66 41.30
CA GLN A 387 -147.54 -38.69 40.06
C GLN A 387 -148.41 -39.95 39.88
N GLU A 388 -148.22 -40.99 40.71
CA GLU A 388 -149.07 -42.19 40.72
C GLU A 388 -150.46 -41.95 41.37
N ARG A 389 -150.63 -40.84 42.12
CA ARG A 389 -151.88 -40.51 42.84
C ARG A 389 -152.76 -39.44 42.17
N LEU A 390 -152.35 -38.89 41.03
CA LEU A 390 -153.14 -37.92 40.24
C LEU A 390 -153.71 -38.52 38.95
N LYS A 391 -153.84 -39.85 38.91
CA LYS A 391 -154.44 -40.64 37.82
C LYS A 391 -155.96 -40.86 37.99
N GLN A 392 -156.59 -40.20 38.96
CA GLN A 392 -157.99 -40.46 39.34
C GLN A 392 -158.90 -39.24 39.44
N THR A 393 -158.44 -38.06 39.00
CA THR A 393 -159.33 -36.89 39.04
C THR A 393 -159.06 -36.03 37.81
N GLU A 394 -160.12 -35.77 37.06
CA GLU A 394 -160.20 -34.73 36.03
C GLU A 394 -159.86 -35.13 34.60
N GLN A 395 -160.41 -36.29 34.23
CA GLN A 395 -160.96 -36.53 32.90
C GLN A 395 -162.23 -35.69 32.62
N GLN A 396 -162.28 -34.44 33.10
CA GLN A 396 -163.39 -33.51 32.86
C GLN A 396 -162.90 -32.06 32.96
N HIS A 397 -162.10 -31.62 31.99
CA HIS A 397 -162.46 -30.33 31.38
C HIS A 397 -162.01 -30.27 29.93
N GLN A 398 -163.03 -30.19 29.09
CA GLN A 398 -162.98 -30.17 27.65
C GLN A 398 -162.25 -28.93 27.13
N GLN A 399 -161.53 -29.20 26.04
CA GLN A 399 -161.02 -28.30 25.01
C GLN A 399 -161.91 -27.06 24.74
N LYS A 400 -161.31 -25.87 24.90
CA LYS A 400 -161.14 -24.77 23.91
C LYS A 400 -160.72 -23.52 24.69
N SER A 401 -159.62 -22.83 24.39
CA SER A 401 -159.56 -21.75 23.38
C SER A 401 -158.21 -21.04 23.61
N ALA A 402 -157.27 -21.07 22.67
CA ALA A 402 -156.99 -20.03 21.66
C ALA A 402 -155.66 -19.32 21.95
N ALA A 403 -155.06 -18.79 20.89
CA ALA A 403 -153.67 -18.36 20.77
C ALA A 403 -153.42 -16.90 21.18
N GLN A 404 -152.17 -16.61 21.59
CA GLN A 404 -151.32 -15.44 21.22
C GLN A 404 -149.96 -15.61 21.94
N SER A 405 -148.84 -15.77 21.22
CA SER A 405 -147.96 -14.69 20.73
C SER A 405 -147.58 -13.75 21.88
N GLN A 406 -146.34 -13.65 22.36
CA GLN A 406 -145.08 -13.39 21.64
C GLN A 406 -143.93 -13.61 22.66
N GLN A 407 -142.85 -14.34 22.36
CA GLN A 407 -141.61 -13.82 21.75
C GLN A 407 -141.11 -12.51 22.38
N LEU A 408 -140.31 -12.59 23.46
CA LEU A 408 -139.39 -11.51 23.82
C LEU A 408 -138.19 -11.86 24.75
N ASP A 409 -137.57 -13.06 24.65
CA ASP A 409 -136.32 -13.30 25.41
C ASP A 409 -135.21 -14.11 24.68
N ALA A 410 -135.46 -14.54 23.44
CA ALA A 410 -134.46 -15.29 22.66
C ALA A 410 -133.50 -14.41 21.82
N ALA A 411 -133.80 -13.12 21.60
CA ALA A 411 -133.01 -12.25 20.72
C ALA A 411 -131.89 -11.44 21.41
N LYS A 412 -131.74 -11.51 22.74
CA LYS A 412 -130.69 -10.76 23.47
C LYS A 412 -129.37 -11.52 23.64
N LYS A 413 -129.34 -12.85 23.47
CA LYS A 413 -128.14 -13.67 23.69
C LYS A 413 -127.27 -13.89 22.44
N GLU A 414 -127.80 -13.65 21.24
CA GLU A 414 -127.08 -13.94 19.98
C GLU A 414 -126.20 -12.78 19.49
N ILE A 415 -126.53 -11.53 19.86
CA ILE A 415 -125.72 -10.34 19.53
C ILE A 415 -124.43 -10.26 20.38
N GLN A 416 -124.45 -10.70 21.64
CA GLN A 416 -123.25 -10.75 22.49
C GLN A 416 -122.23 -11.82 22.04
N ALA A 417 -122.71 -12.96 21.51
CA ALA A 417 -121.85 -14.05 21.05
C ALA A 417 -121.04 -13.69 19.78
N LEU A 418 -121.58 -12.83 18.90
CA LEU A 418 -120.89 -12.38 17.69
C LEU A 418 -119.86 -11.26 17.97
N THR A 419 -120.08 -10.42 18.99
CA THR A 419 -119.10 -9.40 19.41
C THR A 419 -117.84 -10.04 20.02
N GLN A 420 -117.99 -11.10 20.81
CA GLN A 420 -116.85 -11.83 21.39
C GLN A 420 -116.04 -12.61 20.34
N ARG A 421 -116.69 -13.10 19.28
CA ARG A 421 -116.01 -13.77 18.16
C ARG A 421 -115.20 -12.81 17.29
N GLY A 422 -115.67 -11.58 17.10
CA GLY A 422 -114.93 -10.50 16.41
C GLY A 422 -113.69 -10.01 17.19
N GLN A 423 -113.76 -9.98 18.53
CA GLN A 423 -112.63 -9.63 19.39
C GLN A 423 -111.56 -10.72 19.41
N ASN A 424 -111.94 -12.00 19.49
CA ASN A 424 -110.99 -13.12 19.41
C ASN A 424 -110.27 -13.21 18.06
N LEU A 425 -110.96 -12.98 16.93
CA LEU A 425 -110.29 -12.96 15.62
C LEU A 425 -109.33 -11.78 15.47
N SER A 426 -109.64 -10.60 16.04
CA SER A 426 -108.74 -9.44 16.04
C SER A 426 -107.47 -9.69 16.88
N GLN A 427 -107.59 -10.42 17.98
CA GLN A 427 -106.47 -10.78 18.84
C GLN A 427 -105.58 -11.86 18.21
N GLN A 428 -106.16 -12.83 17.50
CA GLN A 428 -105.42 -13.83 16.73
C GLN A 428 -104.70 -13.24 15.52
N LEU A 429 -105.29 -12.26 14.81
CA LEU A 429 -104.62 -11.55 13.70
C LEU A 429 -103.42 -10.73 14.17
N LYS A 430 -103.53 -10.06 15.33
CA LYS A 430 -102.40 -9.34 15.94
C LYS A 430 -101.27 -10.27 16.37
N GLN A 431 -101.59 -11.42 16.97
CA GLN A 431 -100.58 -12.43 17.33
C GLN A 431 -99.88 -13.01 16.08
N ALA A 432 -100.63 -13.29 15.02
CA ALA A 432 -100.05 -13.79 13.77
C ALA A 432 -99.16 -12.74 13.05
N GLU A 433 -99.53 -11.45 13.06
CA GLU A 433 -98.67 -10.37 12.54
C GLU A 433 -97.39 -10.18 13.36
N GLN A 434 -97.48 -10.33 14.68
CA GLN A 434 -96.34 -10.20 15.59
C GLN A 434 -95.35 -11.36 15.44
N GLN A 435 -95.86 -12.59 15.27
CA GLN A 435 -95.05 -13.76 14.94
C GLN A 435 -94.39 -13.65 13.56
N ARG A 436 -95.09 -13.09 12.56
CA ARG A 436 -94.51 -12.88 11.21
C ARG A 436 -93.36 -11.86 11.25
N LYS A 437 -93.49 -10.78 12.02
CA LYS A 437 -92.43 -9.78 12.23
C LYS A 437 -91.21 -10.38 12.93
N GLN A 438 -91.41 -11.20 13.97
CA GLN A 438 -90.31 -11.89 14.65
C GLN A 438 -89.58 -12.87 13.72
N ALA A 439 -90.31 -13.62 12.88
CA ALA A 439 -89.72 -14.51 11.90
C ALA A 439 -88.96 -13.77 10.78
N GLU A 440 -89.44 -12.59 10.35
CA GLU A 440 -88.71 -11.71 9.42
C GLU A 440 -87.40 -11.19 10.03
N GLN A 441 -87.44 -10.73 11.29
CA GLN A 441 -86.25 -10.26 12.01
C GLN A 441 -85.21 -11.37 12.22
N GLN A 442 -85.64 -12.59 12.57
CA GLN A 442 -84.73 -13.73 12.74
C GLN A 442 -84.09 -14.17 11.40
N ARG A 443 -84.83 -14.10 10.30
CA ARG A 443 -84.30 -14.42 8.96
C ARG A 443 -83.28 -13.38 8.49
N ASP A 444 -83.54 -12.11 8.76
CA ASP A 444 -82.61 -11.04 8.39
C ASP A 444 -81.36 -11.08 9.28
N ALA A 445 -81.48 -11.36 10.58
CA ALA A 445 -80.34 -11.59 11.48
C ALA A 445 -79.51 -12.83 11.07
N ALA A 446 -80.15 -13.93 10.64
CA ALA A 446 -79.44 -15.12 10.16
C ALA A 446 -78.66 -14.85 8.87
N LYS A 447 -79.23 -14.07 7.93
CA LYS A 447 -78.51 -13.63 6.72
C LYS A 447 -77.35 -12.71 7.04
N GLN A 448 -77.51 -11.84 8.04
CA GLN A 448 -76.46 -10.94 8.50
C GLN A 448 -75.29 -11.73 9.11
N ASN A 449 -75.58 -12.71 9.99
CA ASN A 449 -74.55 -13.59 10.52
C ASN A 449 -73.84 -14.41 9.44
N GLU A 450 -74.56 -14.95 8.45
CA GLU A 450 -73.95 -15.72 7.35
C GLU A 450 -73.07 -14.84 6.44
N THR A 451 -73.41 -13.55 6.29
CA THR A 451 -72.57 -12.58 5.57
C THR A 451 -71.36 -12.17 6.38
N THR A 452 -71.51 -11.94 7.69
CA THR A 452 -70.39 -11.64 8.60
C THR A 452 -69.42 -12.82 8.69
N GLN A 453 -69.90 -14.07 8.75
CA GLN A 453 -69.03 -15.26 8.78
C GLN A 453 -68.24 -15.43 7.48
N ARG A 454 -68.85 -15.13 6.33
CA ARG A 454 -68.14 -15.12 5.04
C ARG A 454 -67.12 -13.99 4.95
N GLN A 455 -67.42 -12.81 5.51
CA GLN A 455 -66.46 -11.71 5.58
C GLN A 455 -65.26 -12.05 6.47
N GLN A 456 -65.50 -12.62 7.66
CA GLN A 456 -64.43 -13.06 8.55
C GLN A 456 -63.57 -14.18 7.93
N GLN A 457 -64.18 -15.14 7.20
CA GLN A 457 -63.41 -16.16 6.48
C GLN A 457 -62.57 -15.56 5.36
N ALA A 458 -63.11 -14.60 4.60
CA ALA A 458 -62.36 -13.90 3.57
C ALA A 458 -61.19 -13.09 4.16
N GLU A 459 -61.40 -12.36 5.27
CA GLU A 459 -60.34 -11.64 5.96
C GLU A 459 -59.26 -12.57 6.52
N LEU A 460 -59.62 -13.74 7.05
CA LEU A 460 -58.66 -14.74 7.51
C LEU A 460 -57.82 -15.32 6.37
N GLU A 461 -58.40 -15.45 5.18
CA GLU A 461 -57.73 -15.94 3.98
C GLU A 461 -56.80 -14.86 3.41
N ASP A 462 -57.23 -13.59 3.41
CA ASP A 462 -56.39 -12.44 3.05
C ASP A 462 -55.20 -12.28 4.02
N ILE A 463 -55.43 -12.39 5.35
CA ILE A 463 -54.36 -12.32 6.35
C ILE A 463 -53.37 -13.49 6.19
N LYS A 464 -53.85 -14.69 5.84
CA LYS A 464 -52.95 -15.82 5.53
C LYS A 464 -52.12 -15.56 4.29
N GLN A 465 -52.71 -15.01 3.24
CA GLN A 465 -51.98 -14.65 2.03
C GLN A 465 -50.96 -13.53 2.30
N GLU A 466 -51.31 -12.52 3.08
CA GLU A 466 -50.37 -11.48 3.53
C GLU A 466 -49.23 -12.07 4.39
N SER A 467 -49.54 -13.01 5.28
CA SER A 467 -48.52 -13.67 6.11
C SER A 467 -47.58 -14.56 5.27
N GLU A 468 -48.10 -15.27 4.26
CA GLU A 468 -47.27 -16.05 3.31
C GLU A 468 -46.39 -15.13 2.44
N LEU A 469 -46.93 -13.99 2.01
CA LEU A 469 -46.19 -12.98 1.26
C LEU A 469 -45.07 -12.35 2.10
N LEU A 470 -45.34 -12.00 3.36
CA LEU A 470 -44.33 -11.47 4.29
C LEU A 470 -43.22 -12.51 4.56
N LEU A 471 -43.56 -13.79 4.64
CA LEU A 471 -42.59 -14.88 4.79
C LEU A 471 -41.68 -14.99 3.56
N LEU A 472 -42.25 -14.89 2.36
CA LEU A 472 -41.49 -14.85 1.11
C LEU A 472 -40.57 -13.62 1.03
N GLN A 473 -41.07 -12.44 1.40
CA GLN A 473 -40.28 -11.22 1.45
C GLN A 473 -39.14 -11.32 2.46
N LEU A 474 -39.37 -11.92 3.64
CA LEU A 474 -38.33 -12.14 4.64
C LEU A 474 -37.25 -13.10 4.13
N HIS A 475 -37.63 -14.17 3.42
CA HIS A 475 -36.67 -15.10 2.82
C HIS A 475 -35.83 -14.42 1.74
N GLN A 476 -36.45 -13.59 0.91
CA GLN A 476 -35.73 -12.81 -0.11
C GLN A 476 -34.75 -11.81 0.51
N VAL A 477 -35.12 -11.14 1.62
CA VAL A 477 -34.20 -10.26 2.35
C VAL A 477 -33.05 -11.05 2.98
N GLN A 478 -33.31 -12.25 3.50
CA GLN A 478 -32.24 -13.14 4.00
C GLN A 478 -31.26 -13.53 2.90
N GLU A 479 -31.75 -13.92 1.71
CA GLU A 479 -30.89 -14.26 0.56
C GLU A 479 -30.07 -13.04 0.09
N GLU A 480 -30.67 -11.85 0.02
CA GLU A 480 -29.94 -10.63 -0.37
C GLU A 480 -28.88 -10.25 0.69
N LEU A 481 -29.17 -10.40 1.99
CA LEU A 481 -28.18 -10.18 3.06
C LEU A 481 -27.02 -11.20 3.02
N GLU A 482 -27.31 -12.47 2.76
CA GLU A 482 -26.28 -13.50 2.56
C GLU A 482 -25.42 -13.18 1.34
N HIS A 483 -26.02 -12.70 0.25
CA HIS A 483 -25.30 -12.28 -0.94
C HIS A 483 -24.34 -11.11 -0.65
N TYR A 484 -24.82 -10.05 0.02
CA TYR A 484 -23.96 -8.91 0.40
C TYR A 484 -22.86 -9.28 1.39
N PHE A 485 -23.15 -10.18 2.32
CA PHE A 485 -22.13 -10.69 3.23
C PHE A 485 -21.01 -11.42 2.48
N LEU A 486 -21.37 -12.24 1.49
CA LEU A 486 -20.40 -12.93 0.62
C LEU A 486 -19.62 -11.96 -0.28
N GLU A 487 -20.26 -10.92 -0.82
CA GLU A 487 -19.56 -9.89 -1.59
C GLU A 487 -18.59 -9.06 -0.74
N TYR A 488 -19.00 -8.66 0.45
CA TYR A 488 -18.13 -7.97 1.40
C TYR A 488 -16.93 -8.84 1.78
N GLN A 489 -17.15 -10.14 2.00
CA GLN A 489 -16.08 -11.09 2.26
C GLN A 489 -15.11 -11.18 1.08
N LYS A 490 -15.61 -11.29 -0.16
CA LYS A 490 -14.76 -11.30 -1.38
C LYS A 490 -13.98 -10.00 -1.56
N LEU A 491 -14.59 -8.85 -1.31
CA LEU A 491 -13.94 -7.55 -1.41
C LEU A 491 -12.82 -7.42 -0.37
N ASN A 492 -13.07 -7.88 0.86
CA ASN A 492 -12.07 -7.90 1.91
C ASN A 492 -10.91 -8.86 1.58
N GLU A 493 -11.20 -10.04 1.02
CA GLU A 493 -10.18 -10.96 0.50
C GLU A 493 -9.35 -10.34 -0.63
N SER A 494 -9.98 -9.59 -1.54
CA SER A 494 -9.30 -8.87 -2.63
C SER A 494 -8.41 -7.74 -2.10
N HIS A 495 -8.90 -6.95 -1.14
CA HIS A 495 -8.11 -5.92 -0.47
C HIS A 495 -6.89 -6.52 0.22
N GLN A 496 -7.08 -7.59 1.00
CA GLN A 496 -6.00 -8.31 1.67
C GLN A 496 -4.97 -8.84 0.65
N THR A 497 -5.44 -9.35 -0.49
CA THR A 497 -4.56 -9.85 -1.56
C THR A 497 -3.74 -8.73 -2.20
N LEU A 498 -4.37 -7.58 -2.48
CA LEU A 498 -3.70 -6.42 -3.05
C LEU A 498 -2.67 -5.84 -2.07
N GLU A 499 -3.03 -5.75 -0.78
CA GLU A 499 -2.17 -5.29 0.29
C GLU A 499 -0.97 -6.22 0.49
N ASN A 500 -1.18 -7.54 0.50
CA ASN A 500 -0.10 -8.52 0.52
C ASN A 500 0.81 -8.40 -0.71
N ARG A 501 0.25 -8.19 -1.91
CA ARG A 501 1.03 -7.99 -3.14
C ARG A 501 1.85 -6.71 -3.09
N TRP A 502 1.29 -5.62 -2.55
CA TRP A 502 2.00 -4.37 -2.34
C TRP A 502 3.13 -4.52 -1.32
N GLN A 503 2.89 -5.21 -0.20
CA GLN A 503 3.92 -5.55 0.78
C GLN A 503 5.04 -6.41 0.16
N GLN A 504 4.70 -7.37 -0.69
CA GLN A 504 5.69 -8.16 -1.43
C GLN A 504 6.51 -7.30 -2.41
N LEU A 505 5.87 -6.34 -3.10
CA LEU A 505 6.57 -5.38 -3.97
C LEU A 505 7.52 -4.48 -3.18
N LEU A 506 7.10 -3.99 -2.01
CA LEU A 506 7.93 -3.23 -1.07
C LEU A 506 9.15 -4.04 -0.59
N GLN A 507 8.95 -5.31 -0.25
CA GLN A 507 10.04 -6.20 0.15
C GLN A 507 11.04 -6.46 -0.98
N ARG A 508 10.55 -6.60 -2.23
CA ARG A 508 11.40 -6.76 -3.42
C ARG A 508 12.17 -5.48 -3.75
N ASN A 509 11.54 -4.33 -3.55
CA ASN A 509 12.11 -3.01 -3.83
C ASN A 509 12.58 -2.31 -2.54
N SER A 510 13.48 -2.95 -1.80
CA SER A 510 14.01 -2.46 -0.51
C SER A 510 14.74 -1.12 -0.57
N SER A 511 15.11 -0.64 -1.77
CA SER A 511 15.75 0.65 -2.02
C SER A 511 14.78 1.81 -2.22
N LEU A 512 13.47 1.53 -2.27
CA LEU A 512 12.42 2.54 -2.38
C LEU A 512 12.43 3.40 -1.10
N LEU A 513 12.55 4.71 -1.31
CA LEU A 513 12.52 5.72 -0.26
C LEU A 513 11.48 6.76 -0.64
N ASP A 514 10.43 6.89 0.17
CA ASP A 514 9.39 7.88 -0.03
C ASP A 514 8.90 8.41 1.33
N ILE A 515 8.54 9.70 1.37
CA ILE A 515 8.00 10.36 2.55
C ILE A 515 6.95 11.38 2.14
N SER A 516 5.86 11.48 2.90
CA SER A 516 4.87 12.54 2.65
C SER A 516 5.32 13.90 3.19
N GLN A 517 6.00 13.92 4.34
CA GLN A 517 6.44 15.16 4.98
C GLN A 517 7.64 14.91 5.91
N MET A 518 8.57 15.87 5.97
CA MET A 518 9.63 15.92 6.97
C MET A 518 9.41 17.09 7.93
N LYS A 519 9.37 16.83 9.23
CA LYS A 519 9.35 17.85 10.29
C LYS A 519 10.67 17.83 11.03
N VAL A 520 11.26 19.00 11.26
CA VAL A 520 12.54 19.14 11.96
C VAL A 520 12.39 20.05 13.17
N ARG A 521 12.92 19.61 14.30
CA ARG A 521 13.00 20.40 15.54
C ARG A 521 14.42 20.33 16.10
N GLU A 522 14.91 21.41 16.68
CA GLU A 522 16.24 21.43 17.31
C GLU A 522 16.05 21.63 18.81
N GLU A 523 16.54 20.68 19.61
CA GLU A 523 16.39 20.65 21.07
C GLU A 523 17.67 20.09 21.70
N GLY A 524 18.21 20.80 22.71
CA GLY A 524 19.38 20.31 23.48
C GLY A 524 20.65 20.05 22.65
N GLY A 525 20.83 20.72 21.50
CA GLY A 525 21.96 20.49 20.60
C GLY A 525 21.82 19.28 19.67
N LYS A 526 20.65 18.61 19.68
CA LYS A 526 20.27 17.57 18.73
C LYS A 526 19.19 18.08 17.79
N ARG A 527 19.23 17.64 16.53
CA ARG A 527 18.16 17.85 15.55
C ARG A 527 17.31 16.61 15.48
N HIS A 528 16.03 16.75 15.79
CA HIS A 528 15.01 15.71 15.73
C HIS A 528 14.26 15.80 14.40
N TRP A 529 14.34 14.72 13.63
CA TRP A 529 13.71 14.53 12.34
C TRP A 529 12.51 13.61 12.52
N GLN A 530 11.37 14.01 11.99
CA GLN A 530 10.15 13.20 11.97
C GLN A 530 9.65 13.11 10.54
N ALA A 531 9.82 11.95 9.93
CA ALA A 531 9.23 11.61 8.65
C ALA A 531 7.82 11.05 8.86
N VAL A 532 6.84 11.57 8.11
CA VAL A 532 5.43 11.14 8.13
C VAL A 532 5.15 10.27 6.91
N ASN A 533 4.50 9.13 7.13
CA ASN A 533 4.22 8.11 6.11
C ASN A 533 5.49 7.74 5.33
N ALA A 534 6.51 7.27 6.06
CA ALA A 534 7.80 6.93 5.49
C ALA A 534 7.80 5.50 4.94
N ILE A 535 8.19 5.36 3.68
CA ILE A 535 8.57 4.10 3.06
C ILE A 535 10.09 4.05 3.06
N ILE A 536 10.69 3.12 3.80
CA ILE A 536 12.14 3.00 3.94
C ILE A 536 12.55 1.56 4.29
N GLY A 537 13.57 1.05 3.60
CA GLY A 537 14.10 -0.30 3.87
C GLY A 537 13.05 -1.40 3.71
N GLY A 538 12.12 -1.23 2.75
CA GLY A 538 11.00 -2.15 2.53
C GLY A 538 9.89 -2.10 3.61
N ARG A 539 9.94 -1.13 4.53
CA ARG A 539 8.92 -0.92 5.59
C ARG A 539 8.07 0.31 5.30
N GLN A 540 6.80 0.26 5.71
CA GLN A 540 5.91 1.42 5.74
C GLN A 540 5.68 1.84 7.20
N LEU A 541 6.04 3.07 7.54
CA LEU A 541 5.96 3.61 8.89
C LEU A 541 5.11 4.88 8.90
N GLU A 542 4.06 4.94 9.72
CA GLU A 542 3.23 6.15 9.86
C GLU A 542 4.05 7.35 10.35
N SER A 543 4.98 7.11 11.27
CA SER A 543 5.92 8.13 11.72
C SER A 543 7.27 7.53 12.14
N LEU A 544 8.33 7.93 11.44
CA LEU A 544 9.71 7.58 11.75
C LEU A 544 10.43 8.78 12.38
N ARG A 545 10.95 8.60 13.60
CA ARG A 545 11.69 9.61 14.35
C ARG A 545 13.17 9.25 14.43
N VAL A 546 14.02 10.17 14.03
CA VAL A 546 15.48 10.02 14.06
C VAL A 546 16.07 11.30 14.63
N ALA A 547 17.10 11.22 15.46
CA ALA A 547 17.82 12.41 15.90
C ALA A 547 19.25 12.42 15.36
N THR A 548 19.78 13.60 15.03
CA THR A 548 21.18 13.78 14.65
C THR A 548 21.87 14.77 15.57
N GLN A 549 23.15 14.55 15.84
CA GLN A 549 23.99 15.47 16.60
C GLN A 549 25.29 15.71 15.83
N GLN A 550 25.56 16.96 15.49
CA GLN A 550 26.73 17.35 14.71
C GLN A 550 27.88 17.70 15.65
N HIS A 551 29.10 17.28 15.30
CA HIS A 551 30.34 17.61 16.00
C HIS A 551 31.49 17.77 14.99
N ALA A 552 32.67 18.17 15.46
CA ALA A 552 33.79 18.53 14.59
C ALA A 552 34.28 17.43 13.63
N GLN A 553 33.98 16.16 13.91
CA GLN A 553 34.47 15.00 13.16
C GLN A 553 33.37 14.26 12.38
N GLY A 554 32.10 14.70 12.47
CA GLY A 554 31.00 13.99 11.82
C GLY A 554 29.61 14.34 12.36
N VAL A 555 28.67 13.45 12.06
CA VAL A 555 27.30 13.51 12.58
C VAL A 555 26.94 12.18 13.23
N ASN A 556 26.52 12.20 14.48
CA ASN A 556 25.95 11.02 15.14
C ASN A 556 24.49 10.87 14.76
N ILE A 557 24.03 9.63 14.56
CA ILE A 557 22.62 9.30 14.25
C ILE A 557 22.05 8.47 15.40
N TYR A 558 20.87 8.84 15.89
CA TYR A 558 20.17 8.17 16.98
C TYR A 558 18.81 7.68 16.47
N LEU A 559 18.65 6.36 16.39
CA LEU A 559 17.40 5.70 16.00
C LEU A 559 16.77 5.03 17.23
N PRO A 560 15.54 5.36 17.63
CA PRO A 560 14.82 4.65 18.68
C PRO A 560 14.66 3.16 18.38
N ALA A 561 14.85 2.32 19.39
CA ALA A 561 14.80 0.86 19.26
C ALA A 561 13.40 0.33 18.91
N GLU A 562 12.34 1.12 19.13
CA GLU A 562 10.96 0.78 18.74
C GLU A 562 10.77 0.53 17.23
N TYR A 563 11.70 1.00 16.40
CA TYR A 563 11.67 0.79 14.94
C TYR A 563 12.44 -0.44 14.48
N LEU A 564 13.08 -1.16 15.39
CA LEU A 564 13.96 -2.29 15.12
C LEU A 564 13.33 -3.58 15.65
N ASP A 565 13.43 -4.64 14.86
CA ASP A 565 13.01 -5.97 15.28
C ASP A 565 14.10 -6.64 16.14
N THR A 566 15.35 -6.18 15.99
CA THR A 566 16.51 -6.63 16.75
C THR A 566 16.43 -6.14 18.19
N PRO A 567 16.47 -7.04 19.19
CA PRO A 567 16.44 -6.66 20.59
C PRO A 567 17.76 -5.96 20.96
N LEU A 568 17.70 -4.67 21.26
CA LEU A 568 18.85 -3.89 21.70
C LEU A 568 18.92 -3.81 23.23
N LYS A 569 20.14 -3.68 23.77
CA LYS A 569 20.36 -3.43 25.22
C LYS A 569 19.97 -2.01 25.66
N SER A 570 19.71 -1.11 24.72
CA SER A 570 19.41 0.31 24.91
C SER A 570 18.16 0.65 24.12
N ASP A 571 17.36 1.60 24.62
CA ASP A 571 16.16 2.10 23.94
C ASP A 571 16.46 2.88 22.65
N VAL A 572 17.73 3.13 22.36
CA VAL A 572 18.21 3.84 21.17
C VAL A 572 19.44 3.16 20.61
N LEU A 573 19.45 2.96 19.29
CA LEU A 573 20.63 2.67 18.49
C LEU A 573 21.38 3.98 18.22
N ALA A 574 22.51 4.18 18.89
CA ALA A 574 23.39 5.32 18.69
C ALA A 574 24.50 4.93 17.70
N LEU A 575 24.57 5.62 16.57
CA LEU A 575 25.60 5.47 15.55
C LEU A 575 26.53 6.68 15.65
N GLU A 576 27.74 6.45 16.16
CA GLU A 576 28.71 7.52 16.40
C GLU A 576 29.70 7.61 15.22
N ALA A 577 30.00 8.84 14.79
CA ALA A 577 30.95 9.12 13.71
C ALA A 577 32.30 9.61 14.28
N PRO A 578 33.44 8.99 13.93
CA PRO A 578 33.60 7.81 13.09
C PRO A 578 33.09 6.52 13.75
N LEU A 579 32.70 5.54 12.93
CA LEU A 579 32.18 4.24 13.37
C LEU A 579 33.11 3.58 14.39
N THR A 580 32.61 3.41 15.62
CA THR A 580 33.37 2.73 16.67
C THR A 580 33.23 1.21 16.54
N GLN A 581 34.17 0.46 17.14
CA GLN A 581 34.08 -1.00 17.21
C GLN A 581 32.79 -1.47 17.92
N ALA A 582 32.31 -0.71 18.91
CA ALA A 582 31.05 -0.99 19.60
C ALA A 582 29.84 -0.81 18.67
N ASN A 583 29.83 0.25 17.84
CA ASN A 583 28.77 0.42 16.83
C ASN A 583 28.78 -0.73 15.82
N TRP A 584 29.97 -1.16 15.38
CA TRP A 584 30.07 -2.29 14.47
C TRP A 584 29.47 -3.57 15.06
N GLN A 585 29.79 -3.91 16.32
CA GLN A 585 29.20 -5.07 17.00
C GLN A 585 27.67 -5.00 17.10
N GLN A 586 27.11 -3.81 17.32
CA GLN A 586 25.65 -3.60 17.31
C GLN A 586 25.05 -3.76 15.91
N LEU A 587 25.72 -3.24 14.87
CA LEU A 587 25.26 -3.35 13.47
C LEU A 587 25.33 -4.79 12.93
N GLN A 588 26.22 -5.62 13.47
CA GLN A 588 26.30 -7.06 13.15
C GLN A 588 25.11 -7.86 13.68
N GLN A 589 24.46 -7.38 14.74
CA GLN A 589 23.31 -8.04 15.37
C GLN A 589 21.99 -7.79 14.62
N LEU A 590 21.98 -6.80 13.73
CA LEU A 590 20.76 -6.38 13.05
C LEU A 590 20.20 -7.47 12.13
N THR A 591 18.88 -7.64 12.16
CA THR A 591 18.15 -8.41 11.15
C THR A 591 18.37 -7.83 9.75
N SER A 592 18.06 -8.60 8.70
CA SER A 592 18.20 -8.13 7.31
C SER A 592 17.35 -6.88 7.07
N ARG A 593 16.12 -6.84 7.59
CA ARG A 593 15.22 -5.69 7.49
C ARG A 593 15.70 -4.48 8.29
N ASP A 594 16.22 -4.68 9.50
CA ASP A 594 16.75 -3.57 10.31
C ASP A 594 18.00 -2.96 9.67
N TRP A 595 18.85 -3.80 9.08
CA TRP A 595 20.02 -3.35 8.33
C TRP A 595 19.63 -2.50 7.11
N GLN A 596 18.59 -2.91 6.37
CA GLN A 596 18.05 -2.12 5.27
C GLN A 596 17.51 -0.76 5.75
N LEU A 597 16.79 -0.72 6.87
CA LEU A 597 16.33 0.54 7.47
C LEU A 597 17.51 1.46 7.81
N VAL A 598 18.48 0.95 8.57
CA VAL A 598 19.63 1.73 9.08
C VAL A 598 20.50 2.27 7.95
N THR A 599 20.78 1.47 6.93
CA THR A 599 21.60 1.89 5.79
C THR A 599 20.93 2.93 4.90
N GLN A 600 19.60 3.03 4.91
CA GLN A 600 18.85 4.06 4.18
C GLN A 600 18.65 5.37 4.97
N LEU A 601 18.91 5.38 6.29
CA LEU A 601 18.75 6.58 7.12
C LEU A 601 19.54 7.80 6.61
N PRO A 602 20.80 7.69 6.16
CA PRO A 602 21.53 8.85 5.66
C PRO A 602 20.86 9.49 4.44
N ARG A 603 20.30 8.66 3.55
CA ARG A 603 19.59 9.13 2.35
C ARG A 603 18.27 9.81 2.72
N LEU A 604 17.52 9.23 3.67
CA LEU A 604 16.31 9.85 4.24
C LEU A 604 16.60 11.23 4.84
N LEU A 605 17.68 11.32 5.63
CA LEU A 605 18.07 12.57 6.28
C LEU A 605 18.58 13.61 5.27
N GLN A 606 19.28 13.21 4.21
CA GLN A 606 19.65 14.08 3.09
C GLN A 606 18.42 14.65 2.37
N LEU A 607 17.44 13.79 2.05
CA LEU A 607 16.17 14.19 1.43
C LEU A 607 15.40 15.17 2.34
N GLY A 608 15.34 14.88 3.64
CA GLY A 608 14.74 15.77 4.62
C GLY A 608 15.46 17.12 4.73
N ALA A 609 16.79 17.12 4.70
CA ALA A 609 17.62 18.31 4.82
C ALA A 609 17.43 19.28 3.63
N GLN A 610 17.28 18.76 2.41
CA GLN A 610 16.99 19.57 1.21
C GLN A 610 15.75 20.45 1.38
N HIS A 611 14.73 19.93 2.04
CA HIS A 611 13.44 20.60 2.20
C HIS A 611 13.34 21.44 3.47
N ALA A 612 14.08 21.05 4.52
CA ALA A 612 13.91 21.62 5.87
C ALA A 612 15.04 22.56 6.32
N LEU A 613 16.20 22.59 5.65
CA LEU A 613 17.36 23.38 6.05
C LEU A 613 17.81 24.39 4.97
N PRO A 614 18.43 25.52 5.35
CA PRO A 614 19.10 26.43 4.41
C PRO A 614 20.27 25.75 3.68
N SER A 615 20.59 26.21 2.46
CA SER A 615 21.56 25.58 1.55
C SER A 615 22.94 25.30 2.16
N GLU A 616 23.47 26.23 2.97
CA GLU A 616 24.78 26.07 3.63
C GLU A 616 24.78 24.92 4.64
N LYS A 617 23.77 24.88 5.53
CA LYS A 617 23.63 23.81 6.54
C LYS A 617 23.27 22.47 5.90
N HIS A 618 22.53 22.50 4.79
CA HIS A 618 22.25 21.30 4.01
C HIS A 618 23.52 20.71 3.41
N ALA A 619 24.39 21.52 2.78
CA ALA A 619 25.62 21.03 2.15
C ALA A 619 26.57 20.37 3.17
N GLU A 620 26.75 20.99 4.34
CA GLU A 620 27.58 20.45 5.42
C GLU A 620 27.04 19.12 5.96
N LEU A 621 25.73 19.06 6.27
CA LEU A 621 25.10 17.82 6.75
C LEU A 621 25.14 16.72 5.69
N SER A 622 24.90 17.06 4.42
CA SER A 622 24.98 16.11 3.30
C SER A 622 26.35 15.48 3.17
N HIS A 623 27.42 16.26 3.34
CA HIS A 623 28.79 15.74 3.31
C HIS A 623 29.01 14.67 4.39
N TYR A 624 28.63 14.94 5.64
CA TYR A 624 28.76 13.97 6.73
C TYR A 624 27.88 12.72 6.53
N LEU A 625 26.67 12.88 6.00
CA LEU A 625 25.78 11.75 5.70
C LEU A 625 26.26 10.89 4.52
N SER A 626 26.93 11.48 3.53
CA SER A 626 27.61 10.72 2.47
C SER A 626 28.77 9.89 3.04
N GLY A 627 29.48 10.42 4.04
CA GLY A 627 30.47 9.66 4.81
C GLY A 627 29.90 8.40 5.46
N TRP A 628 28.67 8.46 6.00
CA TRP A 628 27.97 7.29 6.52
C TRP A 628 27.63 6.26 5.43
N GLN A 629 27.15 6.72 4.27
CA GLN A 629 26.85 5.83 3.14
C GLN A 629 28.12 5.07 2.71
N GLN A 630 29.25 5.76 2.60
CA GLN A 630 30.53 5.13 2.27
C GLN A 630 31.04 4.21 3.39
N ALA A 631 30.87 4.60 4.65
CA ALA A 631 31.29 3.75 5.77
C ALA A 631 30.50 2.43 5.79
N PHE A 632 29.19 2.45 5.49
CA PHE A 632 28.40 1.23 5.41
C PHE A 632 28.80 0.30 4.26
N THR A 633 29.25 0.83 3.11
CA THR A 633 29.71 0.00 1.98
C THR A 633 31.08 -0.64 2.22
N GLN A 634 31.89 -0.08 3.12
CA GLN A 634 33.21 -0.61 3.49
C GLN A 634 33.15 -1.70 4.57
N LEU A 635 32.00 -1.90 5.22
CA LEU A 635 31.86 -2.93 6.25
C LEU A 635 31.88 -4.33 5.62
N PRO A 636 32.54 -5.31 6.26
CA PRO A 636 32.60 -6.66 5.72
C PRO A 636 31.20 -7.28 5.69
N PRO A 637 30.89 -8.14 4.71
CA PRO A 637 29.61 -8.81 4.62
C PRO A 637 29.43 -9.72 5.83
N VAL A 638 28.22 -9.70 6.40
CA VAL A 638 27.84 -10.51 7.55
C VAL A 638 26.46 -11.09 7.26
N LEU A 639 26.27 -12.36 7.60
CA LEU A 639 24.99 -13.05 7.50
C LEU A 639 23.99 -12.39 8.45
N ARG A 640 22.86 -11.96 7.90
CA ARG A 640 21.72 -11.44 8.66
C ARG A 640 20.50 -12.28 8.37
N VAL A 641 19.65 -12.44 9.37
CA VAL A 641 18.47 -13.30 9.31
C VAL A 641 17.29 -12.56 9.91
N ASN A 642 16.17 -12.51 9.19
CA ASN A 642 14.95 -11.85 9.65
C ASN A 642 14.26 -12.67 10.73
N ASN A 643 13.99 -13.94 10.44
CA ASN A 643 13.30 -14.85 11.35
C ASN A 643 14.05 -16.18 11.46
N ILE A 644 14.03 -16.77 12.64
CA ILE A 644 14.62 -18.08 12.90
C ILE A 644 13.64 -18.95 13.65
N GLU A 645 13.39 -20.14 13.13
CA GLU A 645 12.41 -21.08 13.66
C GLU A 645 13.06 -22.42 14.00
N LEU A 646 12.74 -22.96 15.18
CA LEU A 646 13.06 -24.34 15.51
C LEU A 646 12.06 -25.27 14.80
N ARG A 647 12.53 -25.96 13.76
CA ARG A 647 11.73 -26.91 13.00
C ARG A 647 11.49 -28.20 13.77
N ASN A 648 12.55 -28.71 14.39
CA ASN A 648 12.54 -29.99 15.07
C ASN A 648 13.65 -30.02 16.12
N GLU A 649 13.36 -30.63 17.26
CA GLU A 649 14.35 -31.09 18.23
C GLU A 649 14.28 -32.62 18.24
N GLN A 650 15.43 -33.29 18.17
CA GLN A 650 15.49 -34.73 18.33
C GLN A 650 16.55 -35.11 19.36
N ILE A 651 16.18 -36.01 20.26
CA ILE A 651 17.10 -36.62 21.23
C ILE A 651 16.96 -38.13 21.13
N ASN A 652 18.02 -38.77 20.63
CA ASN A 652 18.19 -40.22 20.61
C ASN A 652 19.39 -40.59 21.50
N PRO A 653 19.54 -41.87 21.92
CA PRO A 653 20.66 -42.31 22.76
C PRO A 653 22.06 -42.02 22.21
N ASP A 654 22.22 -41.97 20.89
CA ASP A 654 23.52 -41.82 20.23
C ASP A 654 23.62 -40.52 19.38
N TYR A 655 22.54 -39.73 19.31
CA TYR A 655 22.45 -38.56 18.43
C TYR A 655 21.39 -37.57 18.91
N GLU A 656 21.74 -36.29 18.98
CA GLU A 656 20.79 -35.22 19.24
C GLU A 656 21.01 -34.04 18.30
N HIS A 657 19.94 -33.37 17.87
CA HIS A 657 20.05 -32.19 17.01
C HIS A 657 18.97 -31.14 17.24
N LEU A 658 19.33 -29.89 16.91
CA LEU A 658 18.40 -28.80 16.66
C LEU A 658 18.35 -28.52 15.16
N TRP A 659 17.16 -28.59 14.58
CA TRP A 659 16.94 -28.24 13.19
C TRP A 659 16.35 -26.83 13.12
N LEU A 660 17.12 -25.91 12.56
CA LEU A 660 16.78 -24.50 12.47
C LEU A 660 16.45 -24.13 11.02
N ASN A 661 15.38 -23.37 10.83
CA ASN A 661 15.10 -22.69 9.57
C ASN A 661 15.45 -21.21 9.72
N LEU A 662 16.26 -20.71 8.81
CA LEU A 662 16.63 -19.30 8.69
C LEU A 662 15.82 -18.68 7.56
N GLU A 663 15.09 -17.60 7.84
CA GLU A 663 14.24 -16.93 6.86
C GLU A 663 14.69 -15.48 6.60
N GLY A 664 14.58 -15.05 5.34
CA GLY A 664 14.99 -13.73 4.89
C GLY A 664 16.46 -13.46 5.15
N MET A 665 17.32 -14.40 4.76
CA MET A 665 18.76 -14.31 4.92
C MET A 665 19.35 -13.30 3.94
N THR A 666 20.34 -12.54 4.40
CA THR A 666 21.15 -11.67 3.54
C THR A 666 22.62 -11.80 3.87
N PHE A 667 23.46 -11.82 2.83
CA PHE A 667 24.91 -11.83 2.96
C PHE A 667 25.54 -10.97 1.87
N GLY A 668 26.07 -9.79 2.24
CA GLY A 668 26.45 -8.79 1.26
C GLY A 668 25.23 -8.35 0.44
N ASN A 669 25.27 -8.52 -0.87
CA ASN A 669 24.16 -8.21 -1.79
C ASN A 669 23.28 -9.43 -2.10
N GLU A 670 23.61 -10.60 -1.55
CA GLU A 670 22.88 -11.84 -1.78
C GLU A 670 21.68 -11.91 -0.83
N VAL A 671 20.53 -12.33 -1.36
CA VAL A 671 19.29 -12.53 -0.59
C VAL A 671 18.85 -13.97 -0.77
N HIS A 672 18.45 -14.62 0.32
CA HIS A 672 17.98 -15.99 0.32
C HIS A 672 16.73 -16.13 1.19
N ASP A 673 15.64 -16.65 0.62
CA ASP A 673 14.32 -16.62 1.26
C ASP A 673 14.26 -17.53 2.49
N ARG A 674 14.71 -18.79 2.34
CA ARG A 674 14.68 -19.79 3.41
C ARG A 674 15.80 -20.80 3.25
N TRP A 675 16.52 -21.10 4.32
CA TRP A 675 17.60 -22.09 4.33
C TRP A 675 17.65 -22.79 5.68
N SER A 676 17.97 -24.08 5.68
CA SER A 676 17.92 -24.91 6.89
C SER A 676 19.29 -25.39 7.29
N VAL A 677 19.54 -25.43 8.60
CA VAL A 677 20.78 -25.96 9.18
C VAL A 677 20.45 -26.80 10.42
N ARG A 678 21.21 -27.87 10.65
CA ARG A 678 21.13 -28.65 11.88
C ARG A 678 22.39 -28.48 12.71
N LEU A 679 22.21 -28.22 14.00
CA LEU A 679 23.27 -28.30 15.00
C LEU A 679 23.12 -29.63 15.70
N ALA A 680 24.11 -30.51 15.58
CA ALA A 680 24.03 -31.87 16.10
C ALA A 680 25.19 -32.21 17.05
N SER A 681 24.96 -33.18 17.93
CA SER A 681 25.96 -33.79 18.80
C SER A 681 25.86 -35.31 18.73
N ASN A 682 27.01 -35.97 18.63
CA ASN A 682 27.14 -37.41 18.81
C ASN A 682 27.54 -37.72 20.27
N ASP A 683 27.24 -38.94 20.73
CA ASP A 683 27.53 -39.43 22.09
C ASP A 683 26.91 -38.57 23.21
N PRO A 684 25.59 -38.29 23.18
CA PRO A 684 24.95 -37.48 24.21
C PRO A 684 25.03 -38.18 25.57
N GLN A 685 25.51 -37.48 26.61
CA GLN A 685 25.43 -38.01 27.97
C GLN A 685 24.06 -37.68 28.59
N ALA A 686 23.64 -38.44 29.60
CA ALA A 686 22.33 -38.28 30.22
C ALA A 686 22.08 -36.82 30.71
N SER A 687 23.13 -36.09 31.10
CA SER A 687 23.03 -34.73 31.65
C SER A 687 23.64 -33.61 30.78
N HIS A 688 24.38 -33.91 29.71
CA HIS A 688 25.06 -32.91 28.89
C HIS A 688 25.26 -33.35 27.43
N LEU A 689 25.35 -32.38 26.52
CA LEU A 689 25.78 -32.61 25.13
C LEU A 689 27.15 -33.32 25.09
N GLY A 690 27.37 -34.14 24.06
CA GLY A 690 28.64 -34.84 23.85
C GLY A 690 29.81 -33.90 23.53
N ASN A 691 31.01 -34.45 23.31
CA ASN A 691 32.20 -33.66 22.93
C ASN A 691 32.42 -33.58 21.40
N HIS A 692 31.54 -34.21 20.61
CA HIS A 692 31.63 -34.33 19.16
C HIS A 692 30.43 -33.64 18.52
N PHE A 693 30.63 -32.42 18.03
CA PHE A 693 29.56 -31.59 17.46
C PHE A 693 29.63 -31.54 15.95
N LYS A 694 28.49 -31.24 15.32
CA LYS A 694 28.38 -31.16 13.87
C LYS A 694 27.48 -30.01 13.46
N ILE A 695 27.87 -29.34 12.38
CA ILE A 695 26.97 -28.50 11.58
C ILE A 695 26.59 -29.34 10.38
N GLU A 696 25.31 -29.64 10.24
CA GLU A 696 24.79 -30.42 9.12
C GLU A 696 23.89 -29.55 8.23
N ILE A 697 24.12 -29.60 6.92
CA ILE A 697 23.36 -28.88 5.91
C ILE A 697 22.73 -29.93 5.00
N PRO A 698 21.43 -30.24 5.21
CA PRO A 698 20.72 -31.18 4.36
C PRO A 698 20.61 -30.63 2.94
N GLU A 699 20.53 -31.51 1.94
CA GLU A 699 20.23 -31.12 0.57
C GLU A 699 18.89 -30.39 0.52
N GLN A 700 18.88 -29.20 -0.09
CA GLN A 700 17.71 -28.32 -0.10
C GLN A 700 17.58 -27.55 -1.42
N PRO A 701 16.34 -27.25 -1.85
CA PRO A 701 16.10 -26.50 -3.08
C PRO A 701 16.65 -25.08 -2.92
N ASN A 702 17.38 -24.60 -3.94
CA ASN A 702 18.16 -23.37 -3.91
C ASN A 702 19.23 -23.43 -2.81
N GLU A 703 20.32 -24.15 -3.07
CA GLU A 703 21.43 -24.23 -2.11
C GLU A 703 22.19 -22.91 -2.03
N TRP A 704 22.40 -22.39 -0.82
CA TRP A 704 23.12 -21.14 -0.58
C TRP A 704 24.63 -21.34 -0.80
N LEU A 705 25.16 -22.53 -0.51
CA LEU A 705 26.58 -22.84 -0.70
C LEU A 705 26.87 -23.37 -2.12
N SER A 706 27.61 -22.60 -2.91
CA SER A 706 27.88 -22.95 -4.33
C SER A 706 28.72 -24.21 -4.54
N SER A 707 29.54 -24.56 -3.55
CA SER A 707 30.41 -25.74 -3.51
C SER A 707 29.90 -26.83 -2.57
N TRP A 708 28.59 -26.83 -2.26
CA TRP A 708 27.98 -27.89 -1.49
C TRP A 708 28.15 -29.25 -2.19
N PHE A 709 28.42 -30.29 -1.40
CA PHE A 709 28.50 -31.67 -1.87
C PHE A 709 27.94 -32.64 -0.83
N ALA A 710 27.40 -33.76 -1.29
CA ALA A 710 26.92 -34.81 -0.40
C ALA A 710 28.11 -35.53 0.26
N GLU A 711 28.22 -35.43 1.59
CA GLU A 711 29.28 -36.07 2.38
C GLU A 711 28.73 -37.32 3.09
N SER A 712 27.50 -37.25 3.59
CA SER A 712 26.80 -38.38 4.21
C SER A 712 25.30 -38.36 3.89
N GLN A 713 24.58 -39.38 4.36
CA GLN A 713 23.14 -39.54 4.13
C GLN A 713 22.46 -40.10 5.39
N ASP A 714 21.27 -39.57 5.70
CA ASP A 714 20.39 -40.09 6.76
C ASP A 714 18.99 -40.39 6.19
N GLU A 715 18.03 -40.76 7.06
CA GLU A 715 16.65 -41.07 6.68
C GLU A 715 15.92 -39.90 6.00
N LEU A 716 16.44 -38.67 6.11
CA LEU A 716 15.86 -37.44 5.57
C LEU A 716 16.54 -36.99 4.28
N GLY A 717 17.58 -37.69 3.81
CA GLY A 717 18.25 -37.42 2.55
C GLY A 717 19.76 -37.23 2.68
N THR A 718 20.39 -36.77 1.58
CA THR A 718 21.82 -36.48 1.57
C THR A 718 22.12 -35.18 2.31
N LYS A 719 23.31 -35.08 2.91
CA LYS A 719 23.73 -33.91 3.69
C LYS A 719 25.23 -33.67 3.60
N TRP A 720 25.60 -32.41 3.80
CA TRP A 720 26.97 -32.00 4.08
C TRP A 720 27.13 -31.84 5.60
N GLU A 721 28.23 -32.33 6.20
CA GLU A 721 28.49 -32.18 7.63
C GLU A 721 29.92 -31.72 7.93
N LEU A 722 30.04 -30.70 8.78
CA LEU A 722 31.30 -30.23 9.34
C LEU A 722 31.41 -30.66 10.80
N ARG A 723 32.44 -31.43 11.12
CA ARG A 723 32.61 -32.07 12.42
C ARG A 723 33.62 -31.32 13.27
N PHE A 724 33.30 -31.18 14.54
CA PHE A 724 34.10 -30.54 15.58
C PHE A 724 34.31 -31.53 16.74
N ALA A 725 35.50 -31.55 17.30
CA ALA A 725 35.82 -32.31 18.50
C ALA A 725 36.48 -31.39 19.53
N LEU A 726 35.88 -31.31 20.71
CA LEU A 726 36.46 -30.53 21.81
C LEU A 726 37.82 -31.13 22.22
N PRO A 727 38.80 -30.28 22.61
CA PRO A 727 38.67 -28.84 22.82
C PRO A 727 38.91 -27.96 21.58
N GLU A 728 39.63 -28.43 20.56
CA GLU A 728 40.18 -27.55 19.50
C GLU A 728 40.21 -28.16 18.08
N ALA A 729 39.63 -29.33 17.84
CA ALA A 729 39.73 -29.99 16.54
C ALA A 729 38.51 -29.74 15.65
N MET A 730 38.75 -29.60 14.34
CA MET A 730 37.74 -29.52 13.28
C MET A 730 38.17 -30.39 12.09
N ASP A 731 37.21 -30.90 11.33
CA ASP A 731 37.45 -31.57 10.05
C ASP A 731 37.93 -30.58 8.97
N THR A 732 39.23 -30.28 8.97
CA THR A 732 39.85 -29.38 7.99
C THR A 732 39.81 -29.94 6.57
N GLY A 733 39.71 -31.27 6.41
CA GLY A 733 39.66 -31.93 5.11
C GLY A 733 38.34 -31.65 4.38
N VAL A 734 37.22 -31.69 5.11
CA VAL A 734 35.90 -31.28 4.58
C VAL A 734 35.85 -29.76 4.38
N TRP A 735 36.39 -28.97 5.31
CA TRP A 735 36.41 -27.50 5.22
C TRP A 735 37.16 -26.98 3.98
N GLN A 736 38.31 -27.57 3.66
CA GLN A 736 39.15 -27.14 2.53
C GLN A 736 38.57 -27.49 1.16
N GLN A 737 37.59 -28.39 1.09
CA GLN A 737 36.89 -28.70 -0.17
C GLN A 737 35.88 -27.63 -0.57
N LEU A 738 35.45 -26.79 0.38
CA LEU A 738 34.61 -25.64 0.07
C LEU A 738 35.40 -24.52 -0.61
N SER A 739 34.72 -23.75 -1.45
CA SER A 739 35.26 -22.52 -2.02
C SER A 739 35.55 -21.50 -0.92
N LYS A 740 36.52 -20.59 -1.14
CA LYS A 740 36.81 -19.47 -0.20
C LYS A 740 35.57 -18.61 0.08
N HIS A 741 34.69 -18.47 -0.91
CA HIS A 741 33.42 -17.75 -0.78
C HIS A 741 32.48 -18.44 0.21
N ASP A 742 32.29 -19.76 0.07
CA ASP A 742 31.42 -20.55 0.96
C ASP A 742 32.02 -20.72 2.36
N GLN A 743 33.35 -20.79 2.48
CA GLN A 743 34.04 -20.72 3.77
C GLN A 743 33.72 -19.41 4.50
N THR A 744 33.71 -18.28 3.78
CA THR A 744 33.37 -16.97 4.37
C THR A 744 31.90 -16.92 4.83
N ARG A 745 30.99 -17.47 4.02
CA ARG A 745 29.55 -17.57 4.36
C ARG A 745 29.32 -18.42 5.62
N LEU A 746 29.93 -19.60 5.68
CA LEU A 746 29.83 -20.50 6.83
C LEU A 746 30.51 -19.92 8.08
N ALA A 747 31.65 -19.27 7.92
CA ALA A 747 32.30 -18.56 9.02
C ALA A 747 31.39 -17.47 9.58
N SER A 748 30.68 -16.75 8.71
CA SER A 748 29.69 -15.77 9.14
C SER A 748 28.47 -16.41 9.82
N LEU A 749 27.99 -17.56 9.35
CA LEU A 749 26.92 -18.30 10.03
C LEU A 749 27.35 -18.69 11.44
N VAL A 750 28.52 -19.31 11.57
CA VAL A 750 29.08 -19.76 12.85
C VAL A 750 29.30 -18.60 13.81
N ALA A 751 29.76 -17.45 13.32
CA ALA A 751 29.90 -16.24 14.13
C ALA A 751 28.55 -15.72 14.67
N GLN A 752 27.45 -15.96 13.95
CA GLN A 752 26.11 -15.50 14.31
C GLN A 752 25.31 -16.50 15.13
N LEU A 753 25.72 -17.79 15.18
CA LEU A 753 25.00 -18.85 15.89
C LEU A 753 24.62 -18.52 17.34
N PRO A 754 25.51 -17.96 18.19
CA PRO A 754 25.14 -17.67 19.57
C PRO A 754 23.95 -16.71 19.68
N GLN A 755 23.91 -15.67 18.84
CA GLN A 755 22.83 -14.68 18.82
C GLN A 755 21.55 -15.25 18.21
N LEU A 756 21.68 -16.05 17.15
CA LEU A 756 20.55 -16.74 16.53
C LEU A 756 19.86 -17.68 17.53
N LEU A 757 20.63 -18.45 18.32
CA LEU A 757 20.07 -19.33 19.35
C LEU A 757 19.42 -18.55 20.50
N GLU A 758 20.00 -17.42 20.91
CA GLU A 758 19.39 -16.55 21.92
C GLU A 758 18.01 -16.03 21.46
N ARG A 759 17.89 -15.65 20.19
CA ARG A 759 16.60 -15.22 19.60
C ARG A 759 15.57 -16.35 19.57
N VAL A 760 15.96 -17.57 19.19
CA VAL A 760 15.04 -18.73 19.24
C VAL A 760 14.59 -19.01 20.68
N ALA A 761 15.52 -18.96 21.64
CA ALA A 761 15.21 -19.21 23.04
C ALA A 761 14.19 -18.21 23.63
N GLN A 762 14.21 -16.95 23.18
CA GLN A 762 13.24 -15.94 23.60
C GLN A 762 11.81 -16.25 23.13
N HIS A 763 11.67 -16.76 21.90
CA HIS A 763 10.36 -17.12 21.35
C HIS A 763 9.89 -18.51 21.77
N GLN A 764 10.81 -19.43 22.05
CA GLN A 764 10.53 -20.82 22.37
C GLN A 764 11.38 -21.30 23.56
N PRO A 765 10.98 -20.94 24.80
CA PRO A 765 11.80 -21.17 25.99
C PRO A 765 11.86 -22.64 26.43
N ALA A 766 10.88 -23.46 26.02
CA ALA A 766 10.83 -24.88 26.36
C ALA A 766 11.59 -25.72 25.33
N LEU A 767 12.68 -26.35 25.77
CA LEU A 767 13.51 -27.26 24.99
C LEU A 767 13.88 -28.46 25.88
N SER A 768 14.06 -29.64 25.29
CA SER A 768 14.35 -30.87 26.04
C SER A 768 15.78 -30.83 26.62
N ARG A 769 16.73 -30.18 25.93
CA ARG A 769 18.02 -29.75 26.49
C ARG A 769 18.00 -28.26 26.87
N PRO A 770 18.65 -27.82 27.96
CA PRO A 770 18.75 -26.40 28.28
C PRO A 770 19.46 -25.60 27.16
N TRP A 771 18.93 -24.42 26.83
CA TRP A 771 19.52 -23.54 25.81
C TRP A 771 20.97 -23.16 26.11
N GLU A 772 21.37 -23.11 27.39
CA GLU A 772 22.75 -22.83 27.78
C GLU A 772 23.75 -23.84 27.19
N GLN A 773 23.35 -25.12 27.05
CA GLN A 773 24.23 -26.14 26.48
C GLN A 773 24.43 -25.92 24.97
N TRP A 774 23.36 -25.60 24.23
CA TRP A 774 23.45 -25.27 22.81
C TRP A 774 24.20 -23.95 22.56
N GLN A 775 24.08 -22.97 23.45
CA GLN A 775 24.89 -21.75 23.42
C GLN A 775 26.37 -22.05 23.66
N GLN A 776 26.71 -22.92 24.61
CA GLN A 776 28.09 -23.36 24.83
C GLN A 776 28.68 -24.08 23.62
N LEU A 777 27.87 -24.90 22.93
CA LEU A 777 28.22 -25.53 21.66
C LEU A 777 28.54 -24.46 20.61
N ALA A 778 27.63 -23.52 20.36
CA ALA A 778 27.83 -22.46 19.38
C ALA A 778 29.09 -21.62 19.66
N ASN A 779 29.32 -21.23 20.91
CA ASN A 779 30.53 -20.51 21.33
C ASN A 779 31.81 -21.33 21.13
N SER A 780 31.75 -22.63 21.39
CA SER A 780 32.89 -23.53 21.18
C SER A 780 33.21 -23.69 19.70
N THR A 781 32.19 -23.89 18.87
CA THR A 781 32.32 -23.98 17.41
C THR A 781 32.90 -22.69 16.82
N GLN A 782 32.44 -21.53 17.27
CA GLN A 782 32.99 -20.23 16.87
C GLN A 782 34.46 -20.09 17.22
N ARG A 783 34.85 -20.43 18.46
CA ARG A 783 36.24 -20.39 18.90
C ARG A 783 37.14 -21.32 18.08
N ILE A 784 36.70 -22.56 17.83
CA ILE A 784 37.47 -23.53 17.05
C ILE A 784 37.64 -23.05 15.61
N LEU A 785 36.56 -22.55 14.98
CA LEU A 785 36.63 -22.08 13.61
C LEU A 785 37.56 -20.87 13.46
N GLN A 786 37.58 -19.94 14.42
CA GLN A 786 38.52 -18.81 14.43
C GLN A 786 40.00 -19.21 14.57
N GLN A 787 40.30 -20.41 15.09
CA GLN A 787 41.66 -20.92 15.21
C GLN A 787 42.15 -21.60 13.92
N HIS A 788 41.25 -22.13 13.09
CA HIS A 788 41.57 -22.97 11.91
C HIS A 788 41.16 -22.38 10.56
N GLY A 789 40.24 -21.41 10.53
CA GLY A 789 39.80 -20.67 9.34
C GLY A 789 40.46 -19.30 9.27
#